data_AF-A0A443N0M5-F1
#
_entry.id   AF-A0A443N0M5-F1
#
_cell.length_a   1.000
_cell.length_b   1.000
_cell.length_c   1.000
_cell.angle_alpha   90.00
_cell.angle_beta   90.00
_cell.angle_gamma   90.00
#
_symmetry.space_group_name_H-M   'P 1'
#
loop_
_entity.id
_entity.type
_entity.pdbx_description
1 polymer ?
#
loop_
_entity_poly.entity_id
_entity_poly.type
_entity_poly.pdbx_seq_one_letter_code
_entity_poly.pdbx_strand_id
1 'polypeptide(L)'
;MAKEKRERKVIAFAGAAVAAALALNLLLTAINSHRNKKKKKNTKELPGLVVQVNLSPSEVLKLSDNVIAKSKAVHDAVASVPLNKATYMNVIQPLAELEAQQFPLVQSCAFQKMVSPFDDVRKASAEAERRIDAHLLMCSKREDVYRVVKAVAARGEWISPENKHYVQCLVRDFERNGMSLSLSKREEVERLRTEIDDLSMRYIQNLNEDDSVLYLSEFELVGLPQEFIKSLDRADNGKLKITLRSQHTAPILEHCKVGTTRKTVAVAQGQRCGKDNLHILESLIHLRHKLARLLGYSNYADYAVEPRMAKTPAKVFEFLEDVSIHLTEVAARELSMLNDLKKKEEGDSNFGVEDLLYYMRRAEERKLGLDLGAVKQYFPVSLVLSGIFQICQDLFGLRFVEIEEADVWHRDVRLFSALDSSNELLGYFYLDIYAREGKYGHTCVIALQNGCTYSNGARQMPVALLTSQFQKQADGNPGLLRFAEVVTLFHEFMHVVHHICNCASFARFSGLRGADDFVEIPGQLLENWCYERISLKMLSGFHQDITKPISEEMCELLKRKRDSFSGLRLKQEILLCLFDQIIHSSENVDMVELLKHLHPKVMLGIPLLEGSNPASCFPRLVVGYEATCYSHMWSEAFAADIFSSKFQDDIFNQHAGLQFKKKLVLSSPSSMFKQILGKLPRKPSKSAENRELGSSTSSYANASTVSSSSDPMSNRSGHPNNPAHPFLNSGRNSVTYGDKYPQIGNSKVNGSSATPAYEALPGFRDVPSSEKQNLFIKKLNLCCVVFDFTDPTKNLKEKEIKRQTLLELVDYVSSTNGKFTENIMQEITKMLSVNLFRTLTTPPRENKALEAFDLEEEEPLMDPAWPHLQIVYEFLLRFVASSETDAKLAKRYIDHSFVLRLLDLFDSEDPREREYLKTILHRIYGKFMVHRPFIRKAINNIFFRFIFETEKHNGIAEMLEILGSIINGFALPLKEEHKLFLVRALIPLHKPKCIAMYHQQLSYCIVQFVEKDCKLADTVIRGLLKYWPITNTSKEVLFLGELEETLEATQPAEFQRCMVPLFRQIASCLSSSHFQVAERALFLWNNDHIENLIKENRRVILPIIFPALEKNTRNHWNQAVKSLTYNVRNIFSELDPDLFEECLQKFQEDEAKGEEILSKRDSTWKRLEEMAASKAASNEAVLVSRTTS
;
A
#
# COMPACT_ATOMS: atom_id res chain seq x y z
N MET A 1 67.10 -28.87 1.46
CA MET A 1 66.54 -30.24 1.48
C MET A 1 65.24 -30.41 2.29
N ALA A 2 65.05 -29.82 3.47
CA ALA A 2 63.83 -30.11 4.28
C ALA A 2 62.50 -29.59 3.68
N LYS A 3 62.52 -28.57 2.82
CA LYS A 3 61.30 -27.88 2.31
C LYS A 3 60.59 -28.65 1.19
N GLU A 4 61.28 -28.94 0.08
CA GLU A 4 60.72 -29.60 -1.12
C GLU A 4 60.03 -30.95 -0.84
N LYS A 5 60.56 -31.71 0.14
CA LYS A 5 60.04 -33.04 0.50
C LYS A 5 58.67 -32.97 1.19
N ARG A 6 58.24 -31.79 1.64
CA ARG A 6 56.91 -31.54 2.22
C ARG A 6 55.89 -31.17 1.13
N GLU A 7 56.25 -30.28 0.21
CA GLU A 7 55.37 -29.79 -0.87
C GLU A 7 54.84 -30.92 -1.77
N ARG A 8 55.72 -31.85 -2.21
CA ARG A 8 55.31 -32.99 -3.06
C ARG A 8 54.29 -33.94 -2.40
N LYS A 9 54.18 -33.97 -1.07
CA LYS A 9 53.14 -34.74 -0.36
C LYS A 9 51.80 -34.00 -0.27
N VAL A 10 51.82 -32.68 -0.13
CA VAL A 10 50.61 -31.85 -0.03
C VAL A 10 49.79 -31.91 -1.33
N ILE A 11 50.46 -31.80 -2.49
CA ILE A 11 49.79 -31.83 -3.80
C ILE A 11 49.05 -33.15 -4.04
N ALA A 12 49.65 -34.29 -3.64
CA ALA A 12 49.03 -35.61 -3.77
C ALA A 12 47.78 -35.77 -2.87
N PHE A 13 47.82 -35.25 -1.64
CA PHE A 13 46.65 -35.27 -0.74
C PHE A 13 45.54 -34.33 -1.20
N ALA A 14 45.86 -33.15 -1.73
CA ALA A 14 44.88 -32.22 -2.27
C ALA A 14 44.05 -32.83 -3.41
N GLY A 15 44.70 -33.55 -4.35
CA GLY A 15 44.01 -34.25 -5.43
C GLY A 15 43.02 -35.32 -4.94
N ALA A 16 43.39 -36.09 -3.91
CA ALA A 16 42.52 -37.09 -3.31
C ALA A 16 41.33 -36.46 -2.56
N ALA A 17 41.55 -35.36 -1.83
CA ALA A 17 40.51 -34.65 -1.09
C ALA A 17 39.43 -34.05 -2.01
N VAL A 18 39.83 -33.49 -3.16
CA VAL A 18 38.87 -32.95 -4.16
C VAL A 18 37.99 -34.05 -4.75
N ALA A 19 38.57 -35.23 -5.06
CA ALA A 19 37.80 -36.38 -5.54
C ALA A 19 36.78 -36.88 -4.49
N ALA A 20 37.18 -36.95 -3.22
CA ALA A 20 36.29 -37.33 -2.12
C ALA A 20 35.16 -36.31 -1.90
N ALA A 21 35.45 -35.01 -1.97
CA ALA A 21 34.47 -33.93 -1.81
C ALA A 21 33.42 -33.92 -2.94
N LEU A 22 33.80 -34.26 -4.18
CA LEU A 22 32.87 -34.44 -5.29
C LEU A 22 31.95 -35.65 -5.08
N ALA A 23 32.51 -36.78 -4.65
CA ALA A 23 31.71 -37.98 -4.33
C ALA A 23 30.72 -37.72 -3.17
N LEU A 24 31.13 -37.00 -2.12
CA LEU A 24 30.28 -36.70 -0.97
C LEU A 24 29.14 -35.73 -1.31
N ASN A 25 29.37 -34.74 -2.19
CA ASN A 25 28.30 -33.85 -2.67
C ASN A 25 27.26 -34.59 -3.55
N LEU A 26 27.70 -35.55 -4.37
CA LEU A 26 26.79 -36.44 -5.11
C LEU A 26 25.96 -37.32 -4.16
N LEU A 27 26.55 -37.78 -3.06
CA LEU A 27 25.83 -38.55 -2.03
C LEU A 27 24.81 -37.70 -1.26
N LEU A 28 25.18 -36.49 -0.83
CA LEU A 28 24.30 -35.57 -0.10
C LEU A 28 23.11 -35.09 -0.96
N THR A 29 23.33 -34.82 -2.25
CA THR A 29 22.23 -34.47 -3.18
C THR A 29 21.30 -35.65 -3.43
N ALA A 30 21.80 -36.90 -3.45
CA ALA A 30 20.95 -38.09 -3.48
C ALA A 30 20.13 -38.25 -2.18
N ILE A 31 20.73 -38.00 -1.01
CA ILE A 31 20.05 -38.11 0.30
C ILE A 31 18.94 -37.07 0.47
N ASN A 32 19.18 -35.79 0.15
CA ASN A 32 18.13 -34.77 0.25
C ASN A 32 17.03 -34.94 -0.80
N SER A 33 17.35 -35.43 -2.00
CA SER A 33 16.34 -35.94 -2.95
C SER A 33 15.48 -37.04 -2.34
N HIS A 34 16.08 -37.94 -1.54
CA HIS A 34 15.38 -39.01 -0.85
C HIS A 34 14.55 -38.54 0.37
N ARG A 35 14.98 -37.47 1.08
CA ARG A 35 14.26 -36.89 2.24
C ARG A 35 13.03 -36.09 1.78
N ASN A 36 13.13 -35.30 0.70
CA ASN A 36 11.96 -34.64 0.10
C ASN A 36 10.95 -35.65 -0.49
N LYS A 37 11.42 -36.75 -1.10
CA LYS A 37 10.56 -37.89 -1.48
C LYS A 37 9.87 -38.57 -0.30
N LYS A 38 10.42 -38.48 0.92
CA LYS A 38 9.82 -39.03 2.15
C LYS A 38 8.78 -38.05 2.73
N LYS A 39 9.03 -36.73 2.68
CA LYS A 39 8.09 -35.71 3.17
C LYS A 39 6.84 -35.59 2.27
N LYS A 40 6.99 -35.71 0.94
CA LYS A 40 5.88 -35.85 -0.03
C LYS A 40 5.02 -37.12 0.16
N LYS A 41 5.32 -37.99 1.14
CA LYS A 41 4.66 -39.28 1.34
C LYS A 41 3.70 -39.33 2.54
N ASN A 42 3.60 -38.24 3.31
CA ASN A 42 2.79 -38.17 4.53
C ASN A 42 1.71 -37.05 4.53
N THR A 43 1.78 -36.08 3.62
CA THR A 43 0.64 -35.17 3.39
C THR A 43 -0.54 -35.96 2.85
N LYS A 44 -1.77 -35.68 3.29
CA LYS A 44 -2.97 -36.14 2.58
C LYS A 44 -2.93 -35.52 1.18
N GLU A 45 -2.83 -36.35 0.13
CA GLU A 45 -2.84 -35.88 -1.25
C GLU A 45 -4.20 -35.25 -1.56
N LEU A 46 -4.26 -33.91 -1.57
CA LEU A 46 -5.47 -33.16 -1.86
C LEU A 46 -5.88 -33.42 -3.33
N PRO A 47 -7.05 -34.04 -3.59
CA PRO A 47 -7.42 -34.47 -4.93
C PRO A 47 -7.35 -33.33 -5.95
N GLY A 48 -6.58 -33.55 -7.02
CA GLY A 48 -6.41 -32.62 -8.14
C GLY A 48 -5.63 -31.34 -7.85
N LEU A 49 -4.98 -31.18 -6.69
CA LEU A 49 -4.12 -30.03 -6.36
C LEU A 49 -2.69 -30.26 -6.88
N VAL A 50 -2.16 -29.35 -7.73
CA VAL A 50 -0.85 -29.48 -8.41
C VAL A 50 0.08 -28.30 -8.13
N VAL A 51 -0.47 -27.11 -7.85
CA VAL A 51 0.30 -25.92 -7.45
C VAL A 51 1.11 -26.17 -6.17
N GLN A 52 2.38 -25.74 -6.19
CA GLN A 52 3.33 -25.88 -5.10
C GLN A 52 3.57 -24.51 -4.48
N VAL A 53 3.16 -24.35 -3.23
CA VAL A 53 2.96 -23.04 -2.60
C VAL A 53 4.05 -22.62 -1.60
N ASN A 54 5.04 -23.49 -1.39
CA ASN A 54 6.07 -23.38 -0.36
C ASN A 54 7.41 -23.96 -0.87
N LEU A 55 8.10 -23.23 -1.75
CA LEU A 55 9.31 -23.68 -2.44
C LEU A 55 10.55 -22.87 -1.99
N SER A 56 11.71 -23.53 -1.85
CA SER A 56 12.97 -22.80 -1.64
C SER A 56 13.36 -22.00 -2.90
N PRO A 57 14.23 -20.97 -2.79
CA PRO A 57 14.71 -20.21 -3.95
C PRO A 57 15.30 -21.10 -5.06
N SER A 58 15.99 -22.17 -4.66
CA SER A 58 16.57 -23.15 -5.59
C SER A 58 15.53 -24.03 -6.29
N GLU A 59 14.41 -24.33 -5.64
CA GLU A 59 13.33 -25.13 -6.21
C GLU A 59 12.44 -24.29 -7.13
N VAL A 60 12.24 -23.00 -6.83
CA VAL A 60 11.60 -22.02 -7.72
C VAL A 60 12.36 -21.91 -9.05
N LEU A 61 13.66 -21.62 -9.01
CA LEU A 61 14.48 -21.50 -10.22
C LEU A 61 14.51 -22.82 -11.01
N LYS A 62 14.74 -23.95 -10.33
CA LYS A 62 14.74 -25.27 -10.97
C LYS A 62 13.37 -25.66 -11.54
N LEU A 63 12.27 -25.23 -10.93
CA LEU A 63 10.93 -25.45 -11.49
C LEU A 63 10.73 -24.61 -12.77
N SER A 64 11.22 -23.36 -12.79
CA SER A 64 11.19 -22.53 -14.00
C SER A 64 11.98 -23.15 -15.16
N ASP A 65 13.19 -23.67 -14.90
CA ASP A 65 14.01 -24.33 -15.91
C ASP A 65 13.32 -25.60 -16.45
N ASN A 66 12.65 -26.38 -15.59
CA ASN A 66 11.87 -27.56 -15.99
C ASN A 66 10.62 -27.19 -16.82
N VAL A 67 9.93 -26.10 -16.47
CA VAL A 67 8.78 -25.58 -17.22
C VAL A 67 9.24 -25.14 -18.61
N ILE A 68 10.32 -24.36 -18.71
CA ILE A 68 10.92 -23.91 -19.97
C ILE A 68 11.32 -25.12 -20.84
N ALA A 69 12.04 -26.09 -20.27
CA ALA A 69 12.48 -27.28 -21.00
C ALA A 69 11.32 -28.15 -21.53
N LYS A 70 10.31 -28.42 -20.70
CA LYS A 70 9.12 -29.17 -21.11
C LYS A 70 8.30 -28.41 -22.17
N SER A 71 8.16 -27.09 -22.00
CA SER A 71 7.44 -26.24 -22.93
C SER A 71 8.11 -26.26 -24.30
N LYS A 72 9.42 -26.06 -24.35
CA LYS A 72 10.22 -26.16 -25.58
C LYS A 72 10.05 -27.52 -26.26
N ALA A 73 10.20 -28.62 -25.53
CA ALA A 73 10.10 -29.97 -26.08
C ALA A 73 8.74 -30.24 -26.76
N VAL A 74 7.63 -29.76 -26.17
CA VAL A 74 6.29 -29.91 -26.78
C VAL A 74 6.12 -29.01 -28.01
N HIS A 75 6.57 -27.76 -27.98
CA HIS A 75 6.52 -26.88 -29.16
C HIS A 75 7.38 -27.42 -30.32
N ASP A 76 8.58 -27.95 -30.03
CA ASP A 76 9.45 -28.58 -31.02
C ASP A 76 8.83 -29.85 -31.61
N ALA A 77 8.18 -30.68 -30.79
CA ALA A 77 7.43 -31.85 -31.26
C ALA A 77 6.26 -31.46 -32.16
N VAL A 78 5.46 -30.46 -31.78
CA VAL A 78 4.31 -29.98 -32.57
C VAL A 78 4.75 -29.35 -33.89
N ALA A 79 5.83 -28.57 -33.89
CA ALA A 79 6.41 -28.00 -35.11
C ALA A 79 6.95 -29.05 -36.09
N SER A 80 7.37 -30.22 -35.60
CA SER A 80 7.87 -31.32 -36.43
C SER A 80 6.79 -32.06 -37.23
N VAL A 81 5.49 -31.84 -36.94
CA VAL A 81 4.38 -32.56 -37.58
C VAL A 81 4.19 -32.09 -39.03
N PRO A 82 4.30 -32.99 -40.04
CA PRO A 82 4.06 -32.62 -41.43
C PRO A 82 2.63 -32.11 -41.65
N LEU A 83 2.46 -31.02 -42.41
CA LEU A 83 1.16 -30.35 -42.60
C LEU A 83 0.05 -31.27 -43.15
N ASN A 84 0.41 -32.25 -43.99
CA ASN A 84 -0.52 -33.27 -44.49
C ASN A 84 -0.96 -34.30 -43.44
N LYS A 85 -0.23 -34.43 -42.32
CA LYS A 85 -0.52 -35.28 -41.15
C LYS A 85 -0.90 -34.49 -39.89
N ALA A 86 -1.08 -33.16 -40.00
CA ALA A 86 -1.52 -32.30 -38.91
C ALA A 86 -3.01 -32.56 -38.59
N THR A 87 -3.30 -32.91 -37.34
CA THR A 87 -4.65 -33.19 -36.81
C THR A 87 -4.82 -32.54 -35.44
N TYR A 88 -6.04 -32.55 -34.89
CA TYR A 88 -6.27 -32.09 -33.52
C TYR A 88 -5.39 -32.82 -32.49
N MET A 89 -5.30 -34.16 -32.59
CA MET A 89 -4.69 -35.04 -31.59
C MET A 89 -3.16 -34.87 -31.45
N ASN A 90 -2.46 -34.54 -32.54
CA ASN A 90 -1.00 -34.42 -32.58
C ASN A 90 -0.47 -32.98 -32.64
N VAL A 91 -1.36 -31.98 -32.65
CA VAL A 91 -0.99 -30.55 -32.75
C VAL A 91 -1.64 -29.71 -31.66
N ILE A 92 -2.97 -29.81 -31.53
CA ILE A 92 -3.74 -28.93 -30.63
C ILE A 92 -3.82 -29.52 -29.22
N GLN A 93 -4.09 -30.81 -29.09
CA GLN A 93 -4.15 -31.48 -27.79
C GLN A 93 -2.83 -31.38 -27.00
N PRO A 94 -1.62 -31.56 -27.57
CA PRO A 94 -0.38 -31.39 -26.84
C PRO A 94 -0.18 -29.96 -26.30
N LEU A 95 -0.61 -28.94 -27.04
CA LEU A 95 -0.55 -27.54 -26.60
C LEU A 95 -1.58 -27.26 -25.48
N ALA A 96 -2.79 -27.80 -25.59
CA ALA A 96 -3.84 -27.68 -24.57
C ALA A 96 -3.46 -28.38 -23.25
N GLU A 97 -2.91 -29.59 -23.33
CA GLU A 97 -2.41 -30.32 -22.16
C GLU A 97 -1.16 -29.65 -21.56
N LEU A 98 -0.29 -29.05 -22.39
CA LEU A 98 0.83 -28.24 -21.91
C LEU A 98 0.34 -27.02 -21.14
N GLU A 99 -0.58 -26.23 -21.70
CA GLU A 99 -1.17 -25.04 -21.07
C GLU A 99 -1.80 -25.39 -19.71
N ALA A 100 -2.59 -26.47 -19.66
CA ALA A 100 -3.21 -26.97 -18.43
C ALA A 100 -2.22 -27.45 -17.36
N GLN A 101 -1.17 -28.19 -17.76
CA GLN A 101 -0.17 -28.75 -16.83
C GLN A 101 0.88 -27.73 -16.40
N GLN A 102 1.15 -26.70 -17.20
CA GLN A 102 2.17 -25.69 -16.89
C GLN A 102 1.61 -24.53 -16.09
N PHE A 103 0.35 -24.12 -16.26
CA PHE A 103 -0.23 -22.99 -15.53
C PHE A 103 0.01 -23.05 -14.00
N PRO A 104 -0.34 -24.12 -13.26
CA PRO A 104 -0.06 -24.18 -11.82
C PRO A 104 1.44 -24.18 -11.47
N LEU A 105 2.31 -24.66 -12.36
CA LEU A 105 3.77 -24.67 -12.13
C LEU A 105 4.39 -23.29 -12.41
N VAL A 106 3.88 -22.56 -13.40
CA VAL A 106 4.22 -21.15 -13.64
C VAL A 106 3.76 -20.30 -12.45
N GLN A 107 2.52 -20.50 -11.99
CA GLN A 107 2.02 -19.83 -10.78
C GLN A 107 2.88 -20.15 -9.56
N SER A 108 3.23 -21.42 -9.33
CA SER A 108 4.16 -21.85 -8.26
C SER A 108 5.48 -21.07 -8.26
N CYS A 109 6.00 -20.71 -9.44
CA CYS A 109 7.18 -19.87 -9.58
C CYS A 109 6.90 -18.38 -9.35
N ALA A 110 5.83 -17.83 -9.93
CA ALA A 110 5.60 -16.38 -10.05
C ALA A 110 4.84 -15.76 -8.86
N PHE A 111 3.92 -16.49 -8.20
CA PHE A 111 3.06 -15.89 -7.17
C PHE A 111 3.83 -15.50 -5.89
N GLN A 112 4.94 -16.17 -5.61
CA GLN A 112 5.67 -16.03 -4.34
C GLN A 112 6.30 -14.63 -4.17
N LYS A 113 6.62 -13.91 -5.26
CA LYS A 113 7.07 -12.50 -5.22
C LYS A 113 6.06 -11.58 -4.51
N MET A 114 4.77 -11.92 -4.54
CA MET A 114 3.67 -11.10 -4.01
C MET A 114 3.31 -11.41 -2.55
N VAL A 115 3.70 -12.58 -2.02
CA VAL A 115 3.20 -13.06 -0.73
C VAL A 115 4.23 -13.74 0.19
N SER A 116 5.39 -14.15 -0.33
CA SER A 116 6.42 -14.80 0.51
C SER A 116 6.98 -13.81 1.55
N PRO A 117 7.08 -14.18 2.84
CA PRO A 117 7.76 -13.36 3.83
C PRO A 117 9.29 -13.27 3.56
N PHE A 118 9.87 -14.24 2.86
CA PHE A 118 11.32 -14.33 2.63
C PHE A 118 11.75 -13.65 1.32
N ASP A 119 12.73 -12.75 1.41
CA ASP A 119 13.13 -11.87 0.31
C ASP A 119 13.93 -12.57 -0.80
N ASP A 120 14.74 -13.56 -0.44
CA ASP A 120 15.42 -14.48 -1.34
C ASP A 120 14.44 -15.28 -2.22
N VAL A 121 13.32 -15.74 -1.63
CA VAL A 121 12.22 -16.39 -2.36
C VAL A 121 11.53 -15.39 -3.28
N ARG A 122 11.25 -14.15 -2.84
CA ARG A 122 10.65 -13.12 -3.72
C ARG A 122 11.55 -12.78 -4.91
N LYS A 123 12.86 -12.62 -4.69
CA LYS A 123 13.86 -12.37 -5.73
C LYS A 123 14.00 -13.53 -6.72
N ALA A 124 14.04 -14.78 -6.22
CA ALA A 124 14.06 -15.97 -7.07
C ALA A 124 12.74 -16.14 -7.86
N SER A 125 11.60 -15.75 -7.27
CA SER A 125 10.28 -15.77 -7.91
C SER A 125 10.19 -14.77 -9.08
N ALA A 126 10.63 -13.52 -8.88
CA ALA A 126 10.70 -12.51 -9.94
C ALA A 126 11.68 -12.91 -11.07
N GLU A 127 12.85 -13.49 -10.73
CA GLU A 127 13.80 -14.01 -11.74
C GLU A 127 13.24 -15.21 -12.51
N ALA A 128 12.52 -16.13 -11.84
CA ALA A 128 11.88 -17.27 -12.47
C ALA A 128 10.74 -16.85 -13.42
N GLU A 129 9.89 -15.92 -13.00
CA GLU A 129 8.85 -15.30 -13.81
C GLU A 129 9.45 -14.64 -15.07
N ARG A 130 10.45 -13.76 -14.90
CA ARG A 130 11.16 -13.09 -16.00
C ARG A 130 11.73 -14.06 -17.04
N ARG A 131 12.23 -15.22 -16.63
CA ARG A 131 12.68 -16.30 -17.54
C ARG A 131 11.52 -16.98 -18.26
N ILE A 132 10.45 -17.29 -17.54
CA ILE A 132 9.25 -17.95 -18.08
C ILE A 132 8.60 -17.03 -19.13
N ASP A 133 8.41 -15.76 -18.83
CA ASP A 133 7.77 -14.80 -19.74
C ASP A 133 8.59 -14.56 -21.01
N ALA A 134 9.92 -14.46 -20.89
CA ALA A 134 10.81 -14.41 -22.06
C ALA A 134 10.68 -15.66 -22.95
N HIS A 135 10.55 -16.85 -22.34
CA HIS A 135 10.33 -18.10 -23.07
C HIS A 135 8.91 -18.20 -23.68
N LEU A 136 7.87 -17.73 -22.98
CA LEU A 136 6.50 -17.68 -23.51
C LEU A 136 6.36 -16.69 -24.67
N LEU A 137 7.03 -15.54 -24.61
CA LEU A 137 7.14 -14.57 -25.69
C LEU A 137 7.92 -15.11 -26.89
N MET A 138 8.94 -15.95 -26.67
CA MET A 138 9.59 -16.69 -27.75
C MET A 138 8.64 -17.75 -28.36
N CYS A 139 7.85 -18.46 -27.54
CA CYS A 139 6.89 -19.45 -28.03
C CYS A 139 5.75 -18.83 -28.85
N SER A 140 5.23 -17.65 -28.47
CA SER A 140 4.20 -16.95 -29.26
C SER A 140 4.71 -16.39 -30.60
N LYS A 141 6.04 -16.36 -30.81
CA LYS A 141 6.70 -16.00 -32.06
C LYS A 141 7.12 -17.21 -32.93
N ARG A 142 6.72 -18.43 -32.57
CA ARG A 142 7.00 -19.67 -33.32
C ARG A 142 6.15 -19.79 -34.60
N GLU A 143 6.65 -19.27 -35.71
CA GLU A 143 5.98 -19.39 -37.02
C GLU A 143 5.77 -20.85 -37.44
N ASP A 144 6.74 -21.74 -37.17
CA ASP A 144 6.66 -23.17 -37.46
C ASP A 144 5.48 -23.85 -36.73
N VAL A 145 5.31 -23.57 -35.43
CA VAL A 145 4.15 -24.04 -34.65
C VAL A 145 2.85 -23.44 -35.22
N TYR A 146 2.82 -22.13 -35.49
CA TYR A 146 1.66 -21.45 -36.07
C TYR A 146 1.25 -22.03 -37.43
N ARG A 147 2.19 -22.37 -38.33
CA ARG A 147 1.91 -23.02 -39.62
C ARG A 147 1.16 -24.35 -39.44
N VAL A 148 1.58 -25.18 -38.48
CA VAL A 148 0.94 -26.47 -38.20
C VAL A 148 -0.44 -26.27 -37.54
N VAL A 149 -0.57 -25.36 -36.56
CA VAL A 149 -1.85 -25.00 -35.93
C VAL A 149 -2.86 -24.47 -36.97
N LYS A 150 -2.42 -23.60 -37.88
CA LYS A 150 -3.25 -23.05 -38.96
C LYS A 150 -3.65 -24.11 -40.00
N ALA A 151 -2.79 -25.10 -40.27
CA ALA A 151 -3.14 -26.24 -41.11
C ALA A 151 -4.24 -27.13 -40.51
N VAL A 152 -4.27 -27.31 -39.18
CA VAL A 152 -5.41 -27.96 -38.51
C VAL A 152 -6.66 -27.08 -38.60
N ALA A 153 -6.54 -25.79 -38.32
CA ALA A 153 -7.67 -24.86 -38.37
C ALA A 153 -8.34 -24.78 -39.75
N ALA A 154 -7.55 -24.85 -40.82
CA ALA A 154 -8.02 -24.79 -42.20
C ALA A 154 -8.80 -26.04 -42.68
N ARG A 155 -8.60 -27.21 -42.04
CA ARG A 155 -9.33 -28.45 -42.38
C ARG A 155 -10.80 -28.40 -41.95
N GLY A 156 -11.12 -27.67 -40.88
CA GLY A 156 -12.48 -27.59 -40.36
C GLY A 156 -12.98 -28.86 -39.66
N GLU A 157 -12.10 -29.80 -39.35
CA GLU A 157 -12.41 -31.06 -38.66
C GLU A 157 -12.49 -30.82 -37.14
N TRP A 158 -13.70 -30.63 -36.59
CA TRP A 158 -13.93 -30.26 -35.19
C TRP A 158 -14.54 -31.38 -34.36
N ILE A 159 -13.89 -31.75 -33.24
CA ILE A 159 -14.41 -32.74 -32.27
C ILE A 159 -15.58 -32.16 -31.47
N SER A 160 -15.54 -30.87 -31.12
CA SER A 160 -16.64 -30.16 -30.44
C SER A 160 -16.61 -28.66 -30.74
N PRO A 161 -17.68 -27.91 -30.40
CA PRO A 161 -17.68 -26.45 -30.45
C PRO A 161 -16.61 -25.80 -29.56
N GLU A 162 -16.28 -26.41 -28.42
CA GLU A 162 -15.26 -25.90 -27.49
C GLU A 162 -13.85 -26.09 -28.06
N ASN A 163 -13.57 -27.26 -28.67
CA ASN A 163 -12.32 -27.53 -29.38
C ASN A 163 -12.13 -26.55 -30.55
N LYS A 164 -13.19 -26.25 -31.29
CA LYS A 164 -13.18 -25.23 -32.36
C LYS A 164 -12.84 -23.84 -31.81
N HIS A 165 -13.49 -23.44 -30.72
CA HIS A 165 -13.24 -22.15 -30.07
C HIS A 165 -11.79 -22.04 -29.57
N TYR A 166 -11.25 -23.11 -28.97
CA TYR A 166 -9.86 -23.19 -28.52
C TYR A 166 -8.86 -22.96 -29.68
N VAL A 167 -9.06 -23.64 -30.81
CA VAL A 167 -8.22 -23.45 -32.01
C VAL A 167 -8.36 -22.04 -32.58
N GLN A 168 -9.57 -21.48 -32.61
CA GLN A 168 -9.80 -20.11 -33.07
C GLN A 168 -9.07 -19.08 -32.19
N CYS A 169 -9.07 -19.27 -30.86
CA CYS A 169 -8.28 -18.44 -29.95
C CYS A 169 -6.77 -18.60 -30.23
N LEU A 170 -6.23 -19.81 -30.31
CA LEU A 170 -4.81 -20.02 -30.62
C LEU A 170 -4.37 -19.35 -31.92
N VAL A 171 -5.15 -19.50 -33.00
CA VAL A 171 -4.85 -18.85 -34.30
C VAL A 171 -4.85 -17.33 -34.14
N ARG A 172 -5.90 -16.75 -33.55
CA ARG A 172 -5.99 -15.30 -33.29
C ARG A 172 -4.80 -14.80 -32.46
N ASP A 173 -4.41 -15.53 -31.42
CA ASP A 173 -3.33 -15.11 -30.52
C ASP A 173 -1.96 -15.12 -31.22
N PHE A 174 -1.71 -16.05 -32.15
CA PHE A 174 -0.55 -16.01 -33.05
C PHE A 174 -0.64 -14.87 -34.09
N GLU A 175 -1.83 -14.63 -34.66
CA GLU A 175 -2.02 -13.60 -35.70
C GLU A 175 -1.93 -12.18 -35.13
N ARG A 176 -2.40 -11.94 -33.90
CA ARG A 176 -2.19 -10.69 -33.14
C ARG A 176 -0.73 -10.48 -32.74
N ASN A 177 0.10 -11.54 -32.73
CA ASN A 177 1.55 -11.47 -32.64
C ASN A 177 2.25 -11.40 -34.02
N GLY A 178 1.50 -11.15 -35.10
CA GLY A 178 2.02 -10.90 -36.44
C GLY A 178 2.46 -12.15 -37.21
N MET A 179 2.17 -13.38 -36.74
CA MET A 179 2.64 -14.59 -37.43
C MET A 179 2.01 -14.78 -38.83
N SER A 180 0.87 -14.14 -39.11
CA SER A 180 0.26 -14.01 -40.45
C SER A 180 1.03 -13.08 -41.41
N LEU A 181 1.91 -12.21 -40.90
CA LEU A 181 2.61 -11.18 -41.66
C LEU A 181 3.95 -11.68 -42.24
N SER A 182 4.50 -10.94 -43.20
CA SER A 182 5.87 -11.11 -43.68
C SER A 182 6.90 -10.66 -42.64
N LEU A 183 8.13 -11.17 -42.72
CA LEU A 183 9.19 -10.90 -41.73
C LEU A 183 9.39 -9.39 -41.46
N SER A 184 9.57 -8.59 -42.51
CA SER A 184 9.74 -7.12 -42.39
C SER A 184 8.54 -6.41 -41.72
N LYS A 185 7.32 -6.94 -41.88
CA LYS A 185 6.15 -6.43 -41.16
C LYS A 185 6.12 -6.87 -39.69
N ARG A 186 6.68 -8.04 -39.35
CA ARG A 186 6.84 -8.45 -37.94
C ARG A 186 7.90 -7.61 -37.23
N GLU A 187 9.01 -7.31 -37.91
CA GLU A 187 10.04 -6.38 -37.43
C GLU A 187 9.50 -4.96 -37.23
N GLU A 188 8.47 -4.56 -37.97
CA GLU A 188 7.74 -3.32 -37.72
C GLU A 188 6.73 -3.44 -36.56
N VAL A 189 5.96 -4.54 -36.44
CA VAL A 189 5.12 -4.81 -35.25
C VAL A 189 5.93 -4.80 -33.97
N GLU A 190 7.13 -5.38 -33.98
CA GLU A 190 8.02 -5.46 -32.82
C GLU A 190 8.56 -4.08 -32.42
N ARG A 191 9.07 -3.29 -33.38
CA ARG A 191 9.49 -1.90 -33.13
C ARG A 191 8.36 -1.03 -32.60
N LEU A 192 7.17 -1.10 -33.22
CA LEU A 192 6.00 -0.33 -32.77
C LEU A 192 5.56 -0.71 -31.35
N ARG A 193 5.70 -1.97 -30.94
CA ARG A 193 5.45 -2.38 -29.55
C ARG A 193 6.48 -1.76 -28.61
N THR A 194 7.78 -1.89 -28.89
CA THR A 194 8.82 -1.25 -28.05
C THR A 194 8.63 0.26 -27.94
N GLU A 195 8.32 0.94 -29.05
CA GLU A 195 8.06 2.39 -29.06
C GLU A 195 6.81 2.76 -28.23
N ILE A 196 5.75 1.94 -28.26
CA ILE A 196 4.55 2.11 -27.42
C ILE A 196 4.89 1.84 -25.95
N ASP A 197 5.63 0.78 -25.63
CA ASP A 197 5.99 0.38 -24.27
C ASP A 197 6.89 1.45 -23.61
N ASP A 198 7.91 1.96 -24.33
CA ASP A 198 8.80 3.03 -23.86
C ASP A 198 8.06 4.36 -23.61
N LEU A 199 7.16 4.75 -24.51
CA LEU A 199 6.32 5.94 -24.32
C LEU A 199 5.29 5.76 -23.21
N SER A 200 4.76 4.55 -23.04
CA SER A 200 3.82 4.19 -21.96
C SER A 200 4.48 4.28 -20.60
N MET A 201 5.70 3.73 -20.47
CA MET A 201 6.52 3.90 -19.26
C MET A 201 6.80 5.37 -18.97
N ARG A 202 7.17 6.17 -19.99
CA ARG A 202 7.43 7.60 -19.83
C ARG A 202 6.20 8.41 -19.41
N TYR A 203 5.02 8.11 -19.97
CA TYR A 203 3.76 8.76 -19.58
C TYR A 203 3.45 8.56 -18.09
N ILE A 204 3.64 7.33 -17.59
CA ILE A 204 3.49 6.99 -16.17
C ILE A 204 4.59 7.65 -15.33
N GLN A 205 5.85 7.58 -15.75
CA GLN A 205 6.98 8.20 -15.04
C GLN A 205 6.73 9.69 -14.83
N ASN A 206 6.35 10.41 -15.88
CA ASN A 206 6.02 11.83 -15.83
C ASN A 206 4.85 12.16 -14.87
N LEU A 207 3.88 11.25 -14.68
CA LEU A 207 2.76 11.42 -13.72
C LEU A 207 3.23 11.25 -12.27
N ASN A 208 4.11 10.28 -12.02
CA ASN A 208 4.66 9.99 -10.70
C ASN A 208 5.66 11.08 -10.25
N GLU A 209 6.53 11.52 -11.17
CA GLU A 209 7.61 12.50 -10.96
C GLU A 209 7.12 13.97 -11.06
N ASP A 210 5.82 14.20 -11.23
CA ASP A 210 5.21 15.54 -11.27
C ASP A 210 5.26 16.20 -9.87
N ASP A 211 6.30 17.01 -9.65
CA ASP A 211 6.54 17.82 -8.45
C ASP A 211 5.70 19.12 -8.39
N SER A 212 4.80 19.29 -9.36
CA SER A 212 3.91 20.44 -9.52
C SER A 212 3.18 20.80 -8.21
N VAL A 213 3.34 22.06 -7.82
CA VAL A 213 2.79 22.62 -6.58
C VAL A 213 2.02 23.92 -6.81
N LEU A 214 0.86 24.00 -6.17
CA LEU A 214 0.16 25.24 -5.89
C LEU A 214 0.50 25.75 -4.49
N TYR A 215 0.15 27.00 -4.24
CA TYR A 215 0.39 27.65 -2.96
C TYR A 215 -0.86 28.51 -2.58
N LEU A 216 -1.62 28.13 -1.54
CA LEU A 216 -3.00 28.60 -1.22
C LEU A 216 -3.22 28.84 0.30
N SER A 217 -3.52 30.07 0.76
CA SER A 217 -3.39 30.46 2.18
C SER A 217 -4.46 29.87 3.09
N GLU A 218 -4.25 29.96 4.40
CA GLU A 218 -5.25 29.53 5.39
C GLU A 218 -6.63 30.19 5.16
N PHE A 219 -6.66 31.44 4.67
CA PHE A 219 -7.88 32.13 4.23
C PHE A 219 -8.47 31.60 2.91
N GLU A 220 -7.62 31.10 2.01
CA GLU A 220 -8.01 30.45 0.76
C GLU A 220 -8.42 28.97 0.99
N LEU A 221 -8.01 28.34 2.10
CA LEU A 221 -8.28 26.93 2.45
C LEU A 221 -9.37 26.75 3.53
N VAL A 222 -10.16 27.80 3.80
CA VAL A 222 -11.25 27.78 4.79
C VAL A 222 -12.24 26.64 4.49
N GLY A 223 -12.44 25.75 5.47
CA GLY A 223 -13.39 24.63 5.40
C GLY A 223 -12.76 23.26 5.61
N LEU A 224 -11.46 23.14 5.33
CA LEU A 224 -10.70 21.91 5.54
C LEU A 224 -10.54 21.55 7.03
N PRO A 225 -10.40 20.26 7.37
CA PRO A 225 -10.09 19.84 8.74
C PRO A 225 -8.82 20.52 9.25
N GLN A 226 -8.80 20.92 10.53
CA GLN A 226 -7.65 21.64 11.08
C GLN A 226 -6.36 20.81 11.02
N GLU A 227 -6.44 19.49 11.16
CA GLU A 227 -5.30 18.59 11.00
C GLU A 227 -4.85 18.44 9.54
N PHE A 228 -5.70 18.70 8.54
CA PHE A 228 -5.28 18.76 7.13
C PHE A 228 -4.64 20.11 6.79
N ILE A 229 -5.14 21.22 7.35
CA ILE A 229 -4.46 22.52 7.24
C ILE A 229 -3.10 22.44 7.95
N LYS A 230 -3.05 21.76 9.09
CA LYS A 230 -1.82 21.23 9.70
C LYS A 230 -1.34 19.94 8.99
N SER A 231 -1.33 19.83 7.67
CA SER A 231 -0.56 18.74 7.00
C SER A 231 0.23 19.21 5.78
N LEU A 232 0.25 20.53 5.55
CA LEU A 232 0.73 21.14 4.32
C LEU A 232 1.99 21.97 4.58
N ASP A 233 2.94 21.88 3.66
CA ASP A 233 4.18 22.65 3.65
C ASP A 233 3.95 24.17 3.49
N ARG A 234 4.99 24.96 3.78
CA ARG A 234 4.93 26.44 3.89
C ARG A 234 6.05 27.23 3.14
N ALA A 235 5.95 27.54 1.82
CA ALA A 235 6.94 28.21 0.88
C ALA A 235 7.84 29.39 1.41
N ASP A 236 7.91 30.55 0.73
CA ASP A 236 8.61 31.74 1.26
C ASP A 236 7.72 32.95 1.72
N ASN A 237 6.41 33.01 1.45
CA ASN A 237 5.55 34.21 1.55
C ASN A 237 4.27 34.24 2.41
N GLY A 238 3.52 33.13 2.48
CA GLY A 238 2.13 33.11 2.97
C GLY A 238 0.94 32.66 2.07
N LYS A 239 1.02 31.54 1.32
CA LYS A 239 -0.14 30.68 0.96
C LYS A 239 0.16 29.12 0.88
N LEU A 240 -0.41 28.19 1.69
CA LEU A 240 0.02 26.75 1.90
C LEU A 240 0.37 25.92 0.64
N LYS A 241 1.50 25.20 0.66
CA LYS A 241 2.00 24.34 -0.45
C LYS A 241 1.12 23.10 -0.61
N ILE A 242 0.46 23.01 -1.76
CA ILE A 242 -0.41 21.93 -2.20
C ILE A 242 0.28 21.20 -3.35
N THR A 243 0.70 19.95 -3.17
CA THR A 243 1.09 19.09 -4.32
C THR A 243 -0.15 18.66 -5.10
N LEU A 244 -0.03 18.43 -6.41
CA LEU A 244 -1.18 18.06 -7.25
C LEU A 244 -1.61 16.57 -7.16
N ARG A 245 -1.04 15.80 -6.22
CA ARG A 245 -1.43 14.42 -5.91
C ARG A 245 -2.76 14.36 -5.16
N SER A 246 -3.52 13.28 -5.35
CA SER A 246 -4.88 13.07 -4.80
C SER A 246 -4.99 13.33 -3.29
N GLN A 247 -3.99 12.91 -2.51
CA GLN A 247 -3.94 13.08 -1.05
C GLN A 247 -4.11 14.54 -0.59
N HIS A 248 -3.80 15.52 -1.44
CA HIS A 248 -4.02 16.94 -1.17
C HIS A 248 -5.16 17.52 -2.02
N THR A 249 -5.25 17.18 -3.30
CA THR A 249 -6.25 17.79 -4.20
C THR A 249 -7.68 17.35 -3.89
N ALA A 250 -7.92 16.07 -3.60
CA ALA A 250 -9.26 15.57 -3.32
C ALA A 250 -9.86 16.19 -2.05
N PRO A 251 -9.19 16.21 -0.87
CA PRO A 251 -9.71 16.90 0.31
C PRO A 251 -10.06 18.38 0.05
N ILE A 252 -9.23 19.11 -0.70
CA ILE A 252 -9.49 20.52 -1.01
C ILE A 252 -10.75 20.67 -1.88
N LEU A 253 -10.89 19.88 -2.95
CA LEU A 253 -12.08 19.90 -3.81
C LEU A 253 -13.35 19.43 -3.10
N GLU A 254 -13.23 18.66 -2.02
CA GLU A 254 -14.35 18.13 -1.23
C GLU A 254 -14.77 19.01 -0.04
N HIS A 255 -13.83 19.71 0.61
CA HIS A 255 -14.10 20.44 1.88
C HIS A 255 -13.83 21.95 1.82
N CYS A 256 -13.07 22.46 0.85
CA CYS A 256 -12.75 23.88 0.80
C CYS A 256 -13.98 24.71 0.38
N LYS A 257 -14.39 25.65 1.23
CA LYS A 257 -15.54 26.54 1.01
C LYS A 257 -15.25 27.63 -0.02
N VAL A 258 -13.98 27.90 -0.30
CA VAL A 258 -13.55 29.01 -1.17
C VAL A 258 -13.56 28.55 -2.63
N GLY A 259 -14.61 28.91 -3.38
CA GLY A 259 -14.79 28.49 -4.77
C GLY A 259 -13.64 28.86 -5.71
N THR A 260 -13.00 30.02 -5.52
CA THR A 260 -11.80 30.39 -6.29
C THR A 260 -10.62 29.45 -6.03
N THR A 261 -10.46 28.96 -4.80
CA THR A 261 -9.42 27.99 -4.45
C THR A 261 -9.71 26.63 -5.07
N ARG A 262 -10.96 26.16 -4.98
CA ARG A 262 -11.39 24.92 -5.67
C ARG A 262 -11.09 25.03 -7.17
N LYS A 263 -11.43 26.17 -7.79
CA LYS A 263 -11.13 26.46 -9.20
C LYS A 263 -9.64 26.40 -9.50
N THR A 264 -8.80 27.06 -8.71
CA THR A 264 -7.34 27.06 -8.92
C THR A 264 -6.75 25.65 -8.81
N VAL A 265 -7.17 24.84 -7.83
CA VAL A 265 -6.73 23.44 -7.71
C VAL A 265 -7.20 22.59 -8.88
N ALA A 266 -8.47 22.71 -9.29
CA ALA A 266 -9.01 21.96 -10.41
C ALA A 266 -8.35 22.32 -11.76
N VAL A 267 -8.02 23.61 -12.00
CA VAL A 267 -7.25 24.03 -13.18
C VAL A 267 -5.86 23.40 -13.18
N ALA A 268 -5.11 23.51 -12.08
CA ALA A 268 -3.75 23.00 -12.00
C ALA A 268 -3.69 21.47 -12.06
N GLN A 269 -4.59 20.78 -11.36
CA GLN A 269 -4.71 19.32 -11.46
C GLN A 269 -5.01 18.88 -12.89
N GLY A 270 -5.87 19.63 -13.59
CA GLY A 270 -6.12 19.47 -15.03
C GLY A 270 -4.99 19.95 -15.95
N GLN A 271 -3.81 20.29 -15.43
CA GLN A 271 -2.62 20.72 -16.18
C GLN A 271 -1.36 19.89 -15.81
N ARG A 272 -1.44 18.90 -14.91
CA ARG A 272 -0.29 18.05 -14.50
C ARG A 272 0.41 17.47 -15.74
N CYS A 273 1.74 17.45 -15.72
CA CYS A 273 2.59 17.00 -16.83
C CYS A 273 2.45 17.78 -18.17
N GLY A 274 1.62 18.84 -18.19
CA GLY A 274 1.58 19.87 -19.21
C GLY A 274 1.42 19.38 -20.66
N LYS A 275 2.23 19.95 -21.56
CA LYS A 275 2.23 19.60 -22.99
C LYS A 275 2.98 18.31 -23.29
N ASP A 276 3.92 17.92 -22.42
CA ASP A 276 4.82 16.80 -22.72
C ASP A 276 4.07 15.47 -22.65
N ASN A 277 3.22 15.28 -21.64
CA ASN A 277 2.31 14.12 -21.61
C ASN A 277 1.22 14.18 -22.69
N LEU A 278 0.74 15.36 -23.09
CA LEU A 278 -0.19 15.48 -24.21
C LEU A 278 0.46 14.96 -25.51
N HIS A 279 1.69 15.39 -25.82
CA HIS A 279 2.42 14.94 -27.01
C HIS A 279 2.82 13.46 -26.93
N ILE A 280 3.09 12.92 -25.73
CA ILE A 280 3.28 11.47 -25.53
C ILE A 280 1.98 10.71 -25.82
N LEU A 281 0.82 11.19 -25.34
CA LEU A 281 -0.49 10.57 -25.59
C LEU A 281 -0.87 10.62 -27.08
N GLU A 282 -0.66 11.76 -27.75
CA GLU A 282 -0.81 11.91 -29.20
C GLU A 282 0.05 10.89 -29.97
N SER A 283 1.31 10.75 -29.57
CA SER A 283 2.26 9.81 -30.17
C SER A 283 1.84 8.34 -29.95
N LEU A 284 1.45 8.00 -28.71
CA LEU A 284 0.93 6.68 -28.35
C LEU A 284 -0.27 6.30 -29.20
N ILE A 285 -1.26 7.20 -29.33
CA ILE A 285 -2.47 6.97 -30.13
C ILE A 285 -2.13 6.77 -31.62
N HIS A 286 -1.20 7.56 -32.18
CA HIS A 286 -0.75 7.37 -33.56
C HIS A 286 -0.07 6.00 -33.77
N LEU A 287 0.85 5.61 -32.89
CA LEU A 287 1.54 4.31 -32.95
C LEU A 287 0.56 3.14 -32.75
N ARG A 288 -0.39 3.27 -31.82
CA ARG A 288 -1.48 2.31 -31.58
C ARG A 288 -2.32 2.11 -32.84
N HIS A 289 -2.79 3.16 -33.50
CA HIS A 289 -3.51 3.07 -34.78
C HIS A 289 -2.66 2.41 -35.88
N LYS A 290 -1.38 2.76 -35.98
CA LYS A 290 -0.45 2.16 -36.95
C LYS A 290 -0.26 0.65 -36.72
N LEU A 291 -0.07 0.23 -35.45
CA LEU A 291 0.03 -1.17 -35.05
C LEU A 291 -1.25 -1.96 -35.38
N ALA A 292 -2.42 -1.38 -35.09
CA ALA A 292 -3.71 -2.02 -35.38
C ALA A 292 -3.90 -2.30 -36.88
N ARG A 293 -3.57 -1.33 -37.75
CA ARG A 293 -3.62 -1.50 -39.22
C ARG A 293 -2.60 -2.48 -39.75
N LEU A 294 -1.40 -2.51 -39.17
CA LEU A 294 -0.37 -3.50 -39.51
C LEU A 294 -0.81 -4.94 -39.19
N LEU A 295 -1.64 -5.11 -38.15
CA LEU A 295 -2.29 -6.36 -37.77
C LEU A 295 -3.65 -6.62 -38.47
N GLY A 296 -4.14 -5.69 -39.30
CA GLY A 296 -5.35 -5.85 -40.13
C GLY A 296 -6.66 -5.28 -39.58
N TYR A 297 -6.62 -4.48 -38.51
CA TYR A 297 -7.79 -3.78 -37.94
C TYR A 297 -7.86 -2.33 -38.44
N SER A 298 -9.05 -1.72 -38.52
CA SER A 298 -9.23 -0.37 -39.09
C SER A 298 -8.61 0.74 -38.22
N ASN A 299 -8.80 0.62 -36.91
CA ASN A 299 -8.38 1.52 -35.84
C ASN A 299 -7.97 0.69 -34.60
N TYR A 300 -7.46 1.33 -33.55
CA TYR A 300 -7.03 0.61 -32.35
C TYR A 300 -8.20 0.09 -31.50
N ALA A 301 -9.33 0.81 -31.45
CA ALA A 301 -10.51 0.36 -30.68
C ALA A 301 -11.07 -0.98 -31.21
N ASP A 302 -11.10 -1.19 -32.53
CA ASP A 302 -11.45 -2.49 -33.14
C ASP A 302 -10.49 -3.61 -32.67
N TYR A 303 -9.18 -3.32 -32.61
CA TYR A 303 -8.18 -4.26 -32.10
C TYR A 303 -8.37 -4.56 -30.60
N ALA A 304 -8.74 -3.58 -29.78
CA ALA A 304 -8.92 -3.74 -28.33
C ALA A 304 -10.27 -4.38 -27.93
N VAL A 305 -11.34 -4.14 -28.71
CA VAL A 305 -12.71 -4.55 -28.39
C VAL A 305 -13.13 -5.87 -29.07
N GLU A 306 -12.47 -6.31 -30.14
CA GLU A 306 -12.70 -7.64 -30.76
C GLU A 306 -12.68 -8.83 -29.76
N PRO A 307 -11.73 -8.96 -28.81
CA PRO A 307 -11.77 -10.05 -27.83
C PRO A 307 -12.93 -9.94 -26.81
N ARG A 308 -13.42 -8.73 -26.55
CA ARG A 308 -14.37 -8.35 -25.48
C ARG A 308 -15.84 -8.67 -25.75
N MET A 309 -16.69 -8.71 -24.73
CA MET A 309 -18.13 -8.98 -24.81
C MET A 309 -18.87 -7.95 -25.70
N ALA A 310 -18.48 -6.68 -25.69
CA ALA A 310 -19.02 -5.65 -26.58
C ALA A 310 -18.75 -5.93 -28.08
N LYS A 311 -17.63 -6.60 -28.42
CA LYS A 311 -17.19 -7.05 -29.76
C LYS A 311 -16.88 -5.96 -30.81
N THR A 312 -17.48 -4.78 -30.76
CA THR A 312 -17.16 -3.65 -31.67
C THR A 312 -17.28 -2.29 -30.95
N PRO A 313 -16.45 -1.28 -31.28
CA PRO A 313 -16.54 0.07 -30.70
C PRO A 313 -17.92 0.72 -30.92
N ALA A 314 -18.56 0.46 -32.07
CA ALA A 314 -19.90 0.96 -32.37
C ALA A 314 -20.96 0.58 -31.30
N LYS A 315 -20.84 -0.59 -30.67
CA LYS A 315 -21.72 -1.01 -29.57
C LYS A 315 -21.35 -0.39 -28.23
N VAL A 316 -20.08 -0.07 -28.03
CA VAL A 316 -19.63 0.69 -26.85
C VAL A 316 -20.20 2.10 -26.94
N PHE A 317 -20.18 2.74 -28.11
CA PHE A 317 -20.86 4.01 -28.35
C PHE A 317 -22.38 3.92 -28.14
N GLU A 318 -23.05 2.93 -28.73
CA GLU A 318 -24.50 2.69 -28.53
C GLU A 318 -24.84 2.58 -27.03
N PHE A 319 -24.07 1.82 -26.27
CA PHE A 319 -24.22 1.66 -24.81
C PHE A 319 -23.98 2.98 -24.05
N LEU A 320 -22.84 3.63 -24.26
CA LEU A 320 -22.47 4.85 -23.54
C LEU A 320 -23.44 6.01 -23.83
N GLU A 321 -23.92 6.15 -25.07
CA GLU A 321 -24.91 7.17 -25.41
C GLU A 321 -26.31 6.83 -24.85
N ASP A 322 -26.79 5.58 -24.93
CA ASP A 322 -28.11 5.20 -24.38
C ASP A 322 -28.17 5.32 -22.85
N VAL A 323 -27.11 4.88 -22.14
CA VAL A 323 -27.01 5.08 -20.67
C VAL A 323 -26.93 6.57 -20.32
N SER A 324 -26.15 7.36 -21.08
CA SER A 324 -26.08 8.82 -20.87
C SER A 324 -27.43 9.49 -21.05
N ILE A 325 -28.22 9.09 -22.05
CA ILE A 325 -29.57 9.60 -22.28
C ILE A 325 -30.45 9.30 -21.05
N HIS A 326 -30.53 8.04 -20.61
CA HIS A 326 -31.38 7.65 -19.49
C HIS A 326 -30.98 8.31 -18.15
N LEU A 327 -29.68 8.51 -17.89
CA LEU A 327 -29.20 9.20 -16.69
C LEU A 327 -29.48 10.72 -16.67
N THR A 328 -29.85 11.32 -17.81
CA THR A 328 -29.92 12.78 -17.97
C THR A 328 -30.91 13.44 -17.00
N GLU A 329 -32.09 12.85 -16.78
CA GLU A 329 -33.10 13.44 -15.87
C GLU A 329 -32.68 13.34 -14.38
N VAL A 330 -32.05 12.23 -14.00
CA VAL A 330 -31.55 12.01 -12.62
C VAL A 330 -30.42 12.99 -12.33
N ALA A 331 -29.40 13.01 -13.18
CA ALA A 331 -28.25 13.90 -13.06
C ALA A 331 -28.65 15.39 -13.15
N ALA A 332 -29.69 15.75 -13.91
CA ALA A 332 -30.21 17.12 -13.95
C ALA A 332 -30.92 17.52 -12.64
N ARG A 333 -31.67 16.62 -12.00
CA ARG A 333 -32.27 16.87 -10.68
C ARG A 333 -31.21 16.96 -9.58
N GLU A 334 -30.19 16.11 -9.64
CA GLU A 334 -29.02 16.17 -8.77
C GLU A 334 -28.28 17.51 -8.93
N LEU A 335 -27.93 17.88 -10.16
CA LEU A 335 -27.24 19.15 -10.47
C LEU A 335 -28.07 20.37 -10.09
N SER A 336 -29.40 20.33 -10.29
CA SER A 336 -30.30 21.39 -9.82
C SER A 336 -30.21 21.55 -8.29
N MET A 337 -30.17 20.46 -7.54
CA MET A 337 -29.98 20.51 -6.07
C MET A 337 -28.59 21.03 -5.67
N LEU A 338 -27.53 20.73 -6.43
CA LEU A 338 -26.19 21.30 -6.18
C LEU A 338 -26.16 22.80 -6.49
N ASN A 339 -26.77 23.24 -7.60
CA ASN A 339 -26.96 24.66 -7.93
C ASN A 339 -27.73 25.39 -6.83
N ASP A 340 -28.80 24.77 -6.31
CA ASP A 340 -29.62 25.29 -5.22
C ASP A 340 -28.84 25.43 -3.90
N LEU A 341 -27.86 24.56 -3.66
CA LEU A 341 -26.94 24.66 -2.51
C LEU A 341 -25.89 25.75 -2.73
N LYS A 342 -25.30 25.82 -3.92
CA LYS A 342 -24.38 26.91 -4.29
C LYS A 342 -25.07 28.27 -4.20
N LYS A 343 -26.29 28.41 -4.71
CA LYS A 343 -27.08 29.65 -4.62
C LYS A 343 -27.39 30.08 -3.17
N LYS A 344 -27.43 29.13 -2.23
CA LYS A 344 -27.64 29.39 -0.79
C LYS A 344 -26.34 29.66 -0.01
N GLU A 345 -25.17 29.24 -0.50
CA GLU A 345 -23.86 29.49 0.15
C GLU A 345 -23.05 30.64 -0.53
N GLU A 346 -23.13 30.78 -1.86
CA GLU A 346 -22.30 31.66 -2.70
C GLU A 346 -23.11 32.61 -3.64
N GLY A 347 -24.45 32.66 -3.50
CA GLY A 347 -25.31 33.52 -4.32
C GLY A 347 -25.42 33.08 -5.80
N ASP A 348 -25.80 34.00 -6.70
CA ASP A 348 -25.97 33.74 -8.15
C ASP A 348 -24.66 33.51 -8.94
N SER A 349 -23.68 32.85 -8.30
CA SER A 349 -22.39 32.46 -8.87
C SER A 349 -22.55 31.18 -9.69
N ASN A 350 -22.23 31.22 -10.99
CA ASN A 350 -22.29 30.06 -11.90
C ASN A 350 -21.60 28.81 -11.30
N PHE A 351 -22.22 27.64 -11.51
CA PHE A 351 -21.69 26.35 -11.07
C PHE A 351 -20.70 25.78 -12.10
N GLY A 352 -19.52 25.38 -11.64
CA GLY A 352 -18.44 24.81 -12.45
C GLY A 352 -18.11 23.35 -12.10
N VAL A 353 -17.04 22.82 -12.70
CA VAL A 353 -16.54 21.46 -12.41
C VAL A 353 -15.90 21.42 -11.02
N GLU A 354 -15.23 22.51 -10.65
CA GLU A 354 -14.60 22.77 -9.35
C GLU A 354 -15.58 22.75 -8.15
N ASP A 355 -16.87 22.86 -8.41
CA ASP A 355 -17.93 22.87 -7.39
C ASP A 355 -18.50 21.48 -7.09
N LEU A 356 -18.30 20.53 -8.01
CA LEU A 356 -19.03 19.27 -8.06
C LEU A 356 -18.81 18.43 -6.78
N LEU A 357 -17.56 18.13 -6.44
CA LEU A 357 -17.20 17.31 -5.28
C LEU A 357 -17.60 17.98 -3.95
N TYR A 358 -17.35 19.29 -3.80
CA TYR A 358 -17.72 20.05 -2.61
C TYR A 358 -19.22 20.01 -2.36
N TYR A 359 -20.06 20.39 -3.34
CA TYR A 359 -21.51 20.42 -3.12
C TYR A 359 -22.13 19.01 -3.02
N MET A 360 -21.56 17.99 -3.67
CA MET A 360 -21.93 16.58 -3.43
C MET A 360 -21.69 16.20 -1.96
N ARG A 361 -20.47 16.41 -1.44
CA ARG A 361 -20.14 16.11 -0.03
C ARG A 361 -21.00 16.92 0.94
N ARG A 362 -21.19 18.22 0.70
CA ARG A 362 -22.04 19.10 1.51
C ARG A 362 -23.50 18.64 1.56
N ALA A 363 -24.02 18.07 0.47
CA ALA A 363 -25.35 17.51 0.42
C ALA A 363 -25.44 16.15 1.13
N GLU A 364 -24.41 15.30 1.01
CA GLU A 364 -24.31 14.03 1.75
C GLU A 364 -24.25 14.25 3.26
N GLU A 365 -23.39 15.17 3.74
CA GLU A 365 -23.32 15.62 5.14
C GLU A 365 -24.70 16.03 5.68
N ARG A 366 -25.41 16.90 4.94
CA ARG A 366 -26.74 17.42 5.31
C ARG A 366 -27.86 16.37 5.28
N LYS A 367 -27.73 15.29 4.50
CA LYS A 367 -28.77 14.26 4.31
C LYS A 367 -28.57 13.01 5.16
N LEU A 368 -27.33 12.63 5.45
CA LEU A 368 -27.00 11.31 6.00
C LEU A 368 -26.69 11.32 7.50
N GLY A 369 -26.09 12.39 8.02
CA GLY A 369 -25.81 12.54 9.46
C GLY A 369 -24.93 11.44 10.10
N LEU A 370 -24.25 10.60 9.30
CA LEU A 370 -23.54 9.43 9.77
C LEU A 370 -22.11 9.71 10.23
N ASP A 371 -21.78 9.25 11.45
CA ASP A 371 -20.41 8.90 11.81
C ASP A 371 -20.03 7.55 11.17
N LEU A 372 -19.37 7.62 10.01
CA LEU A 372 -18.84 6.46 9.30
C LEU A 372 -17.66 5.80 10.05
N GLY A 373 -17.01 6.51 10.97
CA GLY A 373 -15.98 5.99 11.87
C GLY A 373 -16.55 5.06 12.93
N ALA A 374 -17.80 5.27 13.37
CA ALA A 374 -18.53 4.34 14.24
C ALA A 374 -18.98 3.06 13.51
N VAL A 375 -19.32 3.14 12.22
CA VAL A 375 -19.86 1.99 11.44
C VAL A 375 -18.94 0.77 11.44
N LYS A 376 -17.61 0.96 11.45
CA LYS A 376 -16.62 -0.14 11.50
C LYS A 376 -16.74 -1.04 12.73
N GLN A 377 -17.36 -0.56 13.81
CA GLN A 377 -17.59 -1.31 15.05
C GLN A 377 -18.55 -2.49 14.88
N TYR A 378 -19.29 -2.57 13.77
CA TYR A 378 -20.23 -3.65 13.47
C TYR A 378 -19.65 -4.75 12.55
N PHE A 379 -18.40 -4.64 12.09
CA PHE A 379 -17.84 -5.57 11.09
C PHE A 379 -16.52 -6.25 11.52
N PRO A 380 -16.53 -7.15 12.52
CA PRO A 380 -15.40 -8.05 12.78
C PRO A 380 -15.14 -8.97 11.58
N VAL A 381 -13.87 -9.07 11.16
CA VAL A 381 -13.44 -9.89 9.99
C VAL A 381 -13.99 -11.33 10.02
N SER A 382 -14.02 -11.97 11.19
CA SER A 382 -14.53 -13.33 11.36
C SER A 382 -16.02 -13.46 11.07
N LEU A 383 -16.83 -12.47 11.48
CA LEU A 383 -18.27 -12.46 11.26
C LEU A 383 -18.60 -12.14 9.79
N VAL A 384 -17.89 -11.18 9.19
CA VAL A 384 -18.03 -10.85 7.76
C VAL A 384 -17.74 -12.07 6.88
N LEU A 385 -16.65 -12.80 7.15
CA LEU A 385 -16.33 -14.05 6.43
C LEU A 385 -17.39 -15.13 6.63
N SER A 386 -17.93 -15.27 7.84
CA SER A 386 -19.02 -16.23 8.11
C SER A 386 -20.30 -15.88 7.36
N GLY A 387 -20.65 -14.58 7.28
CA GLY A 387 -21.80 -14.10 6.52
C GLY A 387 -21.62 -14.28 5.01
N ILE A 388 -20.42 -14.01 4.46
CA ILE A 388 -20.06 -14.31 3.07
C ILE A 388 -20.29 -15.80 2.77
N PHE A 389 -19.73 -16.68 3.61
CA PHE A 389 -19.83 -18.13 3.40
C PHE A 389 -21.29 -18.61 3.44
N GLN A 390 -22.10 -18.10 4.39
CA GLN A 390 -23.52 -18.42 4.50
C GLN A 390 -24.32 -17.93 3.29
N ILE A 391 -24.14 -16.68 2.85
CA ILE A 391 -24.86 -16.13 1.68
C ILE A 391 -24.50 -16.92 0.40
N CYS A 392 -23.23 -17.30 0.22
CA CYS A 392 -22.82 -18.18 -0.88
C CYS A 392 -23.41 -19.60 -0.77
N GLN A 393 -23.59 -20.14 0.44
CA GLN A 393 -24.25 -21.42 0.65
C GLN A 393 -25.72 -21.37 0.24
N ASP A 394 -26.43 -20.33 0.68
CA ASP A 394 -27.87 -20.19 0.46
C ASP A 394 -28.18 -19.86 -1.02
N LEU A 395 -27.39 -19.00 -1.67
CA LEU A 395 -27.56 -18.69 -3.10
C LEU A 395 -27.13 -19.82 -4.03
N PHE A 396 -25.96 -20.43 -3.78
CA PHE A 396 -25.26 -21.24 -4.79
C PHE A 396 -25.13 -22.72 -4.43
N GLY A 397 -25.59 -23.15 -3.25
CA GLY A 397 -25.34 -24.52 -2.77
C GLY A 397 -23.84 -24.81 -2.70
N LEU A 398 -23.11 -23.96 -1.98
CA LEU A 398 -21.65 -24.03 -1.80
C LEU A 398 -21.31 -24.10 -0.31
N ARG A 399 -20.58 -25.13 0.10
CA ARG A 399 -20.12 -25.29 1.49
C ARG A 399 -18.60 -25.21 1.53
N PHE A 400 -18.08 -24.26 2.31
CA PHE A 400 -16.63 -24.08 2.48
C PHE A 400 -16.17 -24.73 3.77
N VAL A 401 -15.09 -25.51 3.70
CA VAL A 401 -14.51 -26.24 4.84
C VAL A 401 -13.02 -25.97 4.91
N GLU A 402 -12.56 -25.47 6.06
CA GLU A 402 -11.14 -25.19 6.29
C GLU A 402 -10.34 -26.50 6.34
N ILE A 403 -9.15 -26.49 5.74
CA ILE A 403 -8.24 -27.63 5.71
C ILE A 403 -7.15 -27.39 6.76
N GLU A 404 -7.31 -28.01 7.92
CA GLU A 404 -6.31 -28.03 8.97
C GLU A 404 -4.99 -28.67 8.49
N GLU A 405 -3.85 -28.18 9.00
CA GLU A 405 -2.49 -28.60 8.62
C GLU A 405 -2.13 -28.52 7.12
N ALA A 406 -2.79 -27.64 6.36
CA ALA A 406 -2.43 -27.34 4.97
C ALA A 406 -1.00 -26.77 4.81
N ASP A 407 -0.37 -27.05 3.67
CA ASP A 407 0.89 -26.40 3.27
C ASP A 407 0.62 -24.95 2.86
N VAL A 408 1.32 -24.00 3.47
CA VAL A 408 1.10 -22.55 3.32
C VAL A 408 2.41 -21.76 3.45
N TRP A 409 2.53 -20.66 2.70
CA TRP A 409 3.71 -19.77 2.73
C TRP A 409 3.80 -18.90 4.00
N HIS A 410 2.72 -18.76 4.77
CA HIS A 410 2.69 -17.96 5.99
C HIS A 410 1.60 -18.44 6.95
N ARG A 411 1.88 -18.42 8.27
CA ARG A 411 1.02 -18.96 9.34
C ARG A 411 -0.39 -18.36 9.44
N ASP A 412 -0.60 -17.18 8.85
CA ASP A 412 -1.89 -16.46 8.87
C ASP A 412 -2.76 -16.75 7.64
N VAL A 413 -2.27 -17.60 6.72
CA VAL A 413 -2.98 -18.06 5.53
C VAL A 413 -3.80 -19.30 5.88
N ARG A 414 -5.05 -19.32 5.45
CA ARG A 414 -5.95 -20.47 5.63
C ARG A 414 -6.32 -21.07 4.28
N LEU A 415 -6.34 -22.40 4.17
CA LEU A 415 -6.79 -23.11 2.97
C LEU A 415 -8.20 -23.65 3.18
N PHE A 416 -9.07 -23.48 2.19
CA PHE A 416 -10.43 -24.02 2.18
C PHE A 416 -10.63 -24.97 1.00
N SER A 417 -11.40 -26.02 1.24
CA SER A 417 -12.09 -26.77 0.18
C SER A 417 -13.48 -26.16 -0.05
N ALA A 418 -13.90 -26.12 -1.31
CA ALA A 418 -15.25 -25.73 -1.71
C ALA A 418 -16.00 -26.95 -2.23
N LEU A 419 -17.13 -27.23 -1.59
CA LEU A 419 -17.98 -28.39 -1.86
C LEU A 419 -19.33 -27.92 -2.41
N ASP A 420 -19.98 -28.73 -3.24
CA ASP A 420 -21.38 -28.50 -3.65
C ASP A 420 -22.39 -29.05 -2.61
N SER A 421 -23.69 -28.88 -2.88
CA SER A 421 -24.79 -29.47 -2.09
C SER A 421 -24.80 -31.01 -2.02
N SER A 422 -24.14 -31.67 -2.98
CA SER A 422 -23.95 -33.13 -3.03
C SER A 422 -22.72 -33.59 -2.24
N ASN A 423 -21.90 -32.65 -1.74
CA ASN A 423 -20.55 -32.84 -1.18
C ASN A 423 -19.48 -33.27 -2.21
N GLU A 424 -19.70 -33.00 -3.50
CA GLU A 424 -18.65 -33.07 -4.52
C GLU A 424 -17.64 -31.93 -4.32
N LEU A 425 -16.34 -32.25 -4.40
CA LEU A 425 -15.27 -31.25 -4.40
C LEU A 425 -15.26 -30.46 -5.72
N LEU A 426 -15.48 -29.15 -5.64
CA LEU A 426 -15.41 -28.24 -6.78
C LEU A 426 -14.03 -27.59 -6.94
N GLY A 427 -13.33 -27.30 -5.84
CA GLY A 427 -12.03 -26.64 -5.86
C GLY A 427 -11.53 -26.21 -4.49
N TYR A 428 -10.49 -25.38 -4.48
CA TYR A 428 -9.85 -24.87 -3.26
C TYR A 428 -9.57 -23.37 -3.33
N PHE A 429 -9.43 -22.71 -2.18
CA PHE A 429 -8.87 -21.35 -2.13
C PHE A 429 -8.03 -21.10 -0.88
N TYR A 430 -6.97 -20.32 -1.05
CA TYR A 430 -6.20 -19.73 0.04
C TYR A 430 -6.75 -18.34 0.38
N LEU A 431 -6.80 -18.03 1.67
CA LEU A 431 -7.23 -16.75 2.21
C LEU A 431 -6.06 -16.09 2.95
N ASP A 432 -5.49 -15.01 2.36
CA ASP A 432 -4.33 -14.28 2.88
C ASP A 432 -4.70 -12.80 3.07
N ILE A 433 -5.51 -12.50 4.09
CA ILE A 433 -6.18 -11.19 4.22
C ILE A 433 -5.47 -10.16 5.12
N TYR A 434 -4.36 -10.53 5.77
CA TYR A 434 -3.69 -9.66 6.75
C TYR A 434 -2.42 -8.99 6.20
N ALA A 435 -2.23 -7.72 6.56
CA ALA A 435 -1.05 -6.94 6.18
C ALA A 435 0.24 -7.50 6.81
N ARG A 436 1.31 -7.57 6.00
CA ARG A 436 2.68 -7.82 6.43
C ARG A 436 3.69 -7.21 5.45
N GLU A 437 4.94 -7.10 5.91
CA GLU A 437 6.08 -6.65 5.11
C GLU A 437 6.35 -7.57 3.92
N GLY A 438 6.77 -6.98 2.78
CA GLY A 438 7.07 -7.71 1.55
C GLY A 438 5.86 -8.35 0.84
N LYS A 439 4.63 -8.08 1.30
CA LYS A 439 3.39 -8.55 0.67
C LYS A 439 2.73 -7.44 -0.18
N TYR A 440 2.14 -7.86 -1.31
CA TYR A 440 1.41 -7.04 -2.26
C TYR A 440 0.35 -6.14 -1.62
N GLY A 441 0.30 -4.87 -2.07
CA GLY A 441 -0.40 -3.78 -1.40
C GLY A 441 -1.93 -3.73 -1.53
N HIS A 442 -2.54 -4.62 -2.32
CA HIS A 442 -3.95 -4.51 -2.72
C HIS A 442 -4.75 -5.77 -2.39
N THR A 443 -6.07 -5.60 -2.31
CA THR A 443 -7.01 -6.72 -2.33
C THR A 443 -7.17 -7.19 -3.77
N CYS A 444 -7.04 -8.49 -4.04
CA CYS A 444 -7.33 -9.10 -5.33
C CYS A 444 -7.41 -10.63 -5.22
N VAL A 445 -7.95 -11.28 -6.27
CA VAL A 445 -7.91 -12.74 -6.43
C VAL A 445 -6.92 -13.17 -7.52
N ILE A 446 -6.07 -14.12 -7.17
CA ILE A 446 -5.06 -14.72 -8.03
C ILE A 446 -5.47 -16.16 -8.35
N ALA A 447 -5.60 -16.48 -9.63
CA ALA A 447 -5.78 -17.85 -10.10
C ALA A 447 -4.47 -18.64 -9.98
N LEU A 448 -4.33 -19.45 -8.93
CA LEU A 448 -3.15 -20.31 -8.71
C LEU A 448 -3.17 -21.59 -9.54
N GLN A 449 -4.37 -22.11 -9.84
CA GLN A 449 -4.55 -23.28 -10.69
C GLN A 449 -5.91 -23.22 -11.40
N ASN A 450 -5.91 -23.59 -12.68
CA ASN A 450 -7.10 -23.59 -13.52
C ASN A 450 -7.71 -25.01 -13.58
N GLY A 451 -9.03 -25.12 -13.43
CA GLY A 451 -9.73 -26.40 -13.56
C GLY A 451 -9.70 -26.96 -14.99
N CYS A 452 -9.61 -28.27 -15.17
CA CYS A 452 -9.78 -28.87 -16.50
C CYS A 452 -10.06 -30.38 -16.41
N THR A 453 -10.46 -30.98 -17.53
CA THR A 453 -10.53 -32.44 -17.67
C THR A 453 -9.47 -32.88 -18.68
N TYR A 454 -8.53 -33.72 -18.24
CA TYR A 454 -7.51 -34.31 -19.10
C TYR A 454 -8.09 -35.39 -20.01
N SER A 455 -7.36 -35.71 -21.09
CA SER A 455 -7.73 -36.73 -22.08
C SER A 455 -7.90 -38.14 -21.52
N ASN A 456 -7.34 -38.43 -20.34
CA ASN A 456 -7.52 -39.67 -19.59
C ASN A 456 -8.72 -39.65 -18.62
N GLY A 457 -9.53 -38.59 -18.61
CA GLY A 457 -10.68 -38.40 -17.72
C GLY A 457 -10.34 -37.87 -16.31
N ALA A 458 -9.07 -37.64 -15.98
CA ALA A 458 -8.69 -37.05 -14.69
C ALA A 458 -9.02 -35.54 -14.66
N ARG A 459 -9.59 -35.06 -13.55
CA ARG A 459 -9.97 -33.65 -13.36
C ARG A 459 -8.91 -32.91 -12.52
N GLN A 460 -8.35 -31.84 -13.07
CA GLN A 460 -7.57 -30.85 -12.31
C GLN A 460 -8.54 -29.91 -11.61
N MET A 461 -8.34 -29.65 -10.32
CA MET A 461 -9.24 -28.76 -9.56
C MET A 461 -8.81 -27.29 -9.69
N PRO A 462 -9.74 -26.32 -9.78
CA PRO A 462 -9.41 -24.91 -9.65
C PRO A 462 -8.88 -24.60 -8.25
N VAL A 463 -7.84 -23.75 -8.18
CA VAL A 463 -7.28 -23.20 -6.94
C VAL A 463 -7.14 -21.69 -7.09
N ALA A 464 -7.69 -20.94 -6.12
CA ALA A 464 -7.57 -19.49 -6.03
C ALA A 464 -6.77 -19.04 -4.80
N LEU A 465 -6.38 -17.77 -4.79
CA LEU A 465 -5.84 -17.05 -3.64
C LEU A 465 -6.51 -15.68 -3.56
N LEU A 466 -7.25 -15.39 -2.49
CA LEU A 466 -7.71 -14.05 -2.17
C LEU A 466 -6.70 -13.40 -1.21
N THR A 467 -6.02 -12.36 -1.68
CA THR A 467 -5.11 -11.53 -0.86
C THR A 467 -5.80 -10.23 -0.43
N SER A 468 -5.47 -9.72 0.75
CA SER A 468 -5.85 -8.38 1.24
C SER A 468 -4.87 -7.87 2.32
N GLN A 469 -4.95 -6.59 2.67
CA GLN A 469 -4.04 -5.89 3.60
C GLN A 469 -4.76 -5.37 4.87
N PHE A 470 -5.71 -6.13 5.41
CA PHE A 470 -6.40 -5.76 6.65
C PHE A 470 -5.45 -5.78 7.86
N GLN A 471 -5.69 -4.86 8.80
CA GLN A 471 -4.89 -4.77 10.02
C GLN A 471 -5.34 -5.80 11.07
N LYS A 472 -4.38 -6.34 11.83
CA LYS A 472 -4.65 -7.15 13.03
C LYS A 472 -4.71 -6.26 14.27
N GLN A 473 -5.51 -6.64 15.26
CA GLN A 473 -5.49 -5.98 16.57
C GLN A 473 -4.26 -6.41 17.38
N ALA A 474 -3.78 -5.54 18.27
CA ALA A 474 -2.51 -5.72 18.99
C ALA A 474 -2.50 -6.86 20.02
N ASP A 475 -3.68 -7.35 20.40
CA ASP A 475 -3.94 -8.49 21.27
C ASP A 475 -4.07 -9.82 20.51
N GLY A 476 -4.07 -9.78 19.16
CA GLY A 476 -4.30 -10.94 18.29
C GLY A 476 -5.75 -11.15 17.86
N ASN A 477 -6.70 -10.30 18.28
CA ASN A 477 -8.10 -10.41 17.85
C ASN A 477 -8.29 -10.05 16.35
N PRO A 478 -9.36 -10.56 15.70
CA PRO A 478 -9.67 -10.22 14.32
C PRO A 478 -9.84 -8.71 14.12
N GLY A 479 -9.40 -8.20 12.97
CA GLY A 479 -9.57 -6.79 12.61
C GLY A 479 -11.05 -6.38 12.51
N LEU A 480 -11.29 -5.07 12.59
CA LEU A 480 -12.57 -4.44 12.24
C LEU A 480 -12.48 -3.85 10.83
N LEU A 481 -13.46 -4.14 9.98
CA LEU A 481 -13.53 -3.62 8.61
C LEU A 481 -14.37 -2.34 8.55
N ARG A 482 -13.94 -1.37 7.74
CA ARG A 482 -14.82 -0.30 7.27
C ARG A 482 -15.83 -0.89 6.28
N PHE A 483 -17.02 -0.30 6.17
CA PHE A 483 -18.05 -0.84 5.28
C PHE A 483 -17.58 -0.99 3.81
N ALA A 484 -16.74 -0.07 3.30
CA ALA A 484 -16.14 -0.23 1.97
C ALA A 484 -15.24 -1.49 1.85
N GLU A 485 -14.49 -1.83 2.90
CA GLU A 485 -13.65 -3.05 2.93
C GLU A 485 -14.50 -4.32 3.01
N VAL A 486 -15.70 -4.25 3.58
CA VAL A 486 -16.70 -5.33 3.52
C VAL A 486 -17.17 -5.54 2.09
N VAL A 487 -17.56 -4.46 1.38
CA VAL A 487 -17.99 -4.51 -0.02
C VAL A 487 -16.88 -5.08 -0.91
N THR A 488 -15.64 -4.59 -0.81
CA THR A 488 -14.50 -5.13 -1.59
C THR A 488 -14.23 -6.60 -1.27
N LEU A 489 -14.28 -7.01 0.00
CA LEU A 489 -14.09 -8.43 0.36
C LEU A 489 -15.20 -9.32 -0.20
N PHE A 490 -16.43 -8.81 -0.27
CA PHE A 490 -17.59 -9.52 -0.80
C PHE A 490 -17.50 -9.69 -2.34
N HIS A 491 -17.12 -8.61 -3.04
CA HIS A 491 -16.82 -8.60 -4.47
C HIS A 491 -15.72 -9.64 -4.81
N GLU A 492 -14.58 -9.55 -4.15
CA GLU A 492 -13.41 -10.41 -4.39
C GLU A 492 -13.69 -11.88 -4.04
N PHE A 493 -14.49 -12.14 -3.01
CA PHE A 493 -14.91 -13.52 -2.74
C PHE A 493 -15.79 -14.09 -3.87
N MET A 494 -16.53 -13.27 -4.62
CA MET A 494 -17.25 -13.76 -5.79
C MET A 494 -16.32 -14.13 -6.94
N HIS A 495 -15.16 -13.48 -7.10
CA HIS A 495 -14.11 -13.94 -8.04
C HIS A 495 -13.56 -15.32 -7.63
N VAL A 496 -13.39 -15.59 -6.33
CA VAL A 496 -13.07 -16.95 -5.83
C VAL A 496 -14.15 -17.96 -6.23
N VAL A 497 -15.43 -17.63 -6.01
CA VAL A 497 -16.56 -18.51 -6.34
C VAL A 497 -16.68 -18.73 -7.85
N HIS A 498 -16.49 -17.69 -8.67
CA HIS A 498 -16.47 -17.76 -10.12
C HIS A 498 -15.38 -18.70 -10.63
N HIS A 499 -14.15 -18.54 -10.14
CA HIS A 499 -13.00 -19.38 -10.49
C HIS A 499 -13.19 -20.85 -10.07
N ILE A 500 -13.79 -21.09 -8.89
CA ILE A 500 -14.05 -22.45 -8.39
C ILE A 500 -15.22 -23.15 -9.11
N CYS A 501 -16.27 -22.41 -9.49
CA CYS A 501 -17.43 -23.00 -10.14
C CYS A 501 -17.21 -23.26 -11.64
N ASN A 502 -16.23 -22.62 -12.27
CA ASN A 502 -16.00 -22.78 -13.71
C ASN A 502 -15.42 -24.18 -14.02
N CYS A 503 -16.19 -24.96 -14.79
CA CYS A 503 -15.89 -26.37 -15.11
C CYS A 503 -15.60 -26.59 -16.61
N ALA A 504 -15.08 -25.58 -17.32
CA ALA A 504 -14.70 -25.70 -18.72
C ALA A 504 -13.69 -26.84 -18.97
N SER A 505 -13.74 -27.47 -20.15
CA SER A 505 -12.88 -28.62 -20.47
C SER A 505 -11.41 -28.21 -20.57
N PHE A 506 -11.16 -27.03 -21.14
CA PHE A 506 -9.83 -26.45 -21.30
C PHE A 506 -9.48 -25.49 -20.18
N ALA A 507 -8.30 -25.67 -19.58
CA ALA A 507 -7.75 -24.78 -18.55
C ALA A 507 -7.64 -23.30 -19.00
N ARG A 508 -7.61 -23.04 -20.31
CA ARG A 508 -7.67 -21.69 -20.90
C ARG A 508 -8.99 -20.96 -20.59
N PHE A 509 -10.11 -21.68 -20.54
CA PHE A 509 -11.46 -21.13 -20.37
C PHE A 509 -12.00 -21.25 -18.95
N SER A 510 -11.26 -21.93 -18.06
CA SER A 510 -11.72 -22.29 -16.71
C SER A 510 -11.32 -21.32 -15.60
N GLY A 511 -10.44 -20.35 -15.89
CA GLY A 511 -9.92 -19.42 -14.90
C GLY A 511 -10.52 -18.03 -15.05
N LEU A 512 -10.07 -17.08 -14.23
CA LEU A 512 -10.46 -15.66 -14.30
C LEU A 512 -10.11 -14.93 -15.63
N ARG A 513 -9.49 -15.62 -16.60
CA ARG A 513 -9.26 -15.12 -17.96
C ARG A 513 -10.54 -15.20 -18.81
N GLY A 514 -11.53 -14.40 -18.42
CA GLY A 514 -12.75 -14.17 -19.18
C GLY A 514 -12.53 -13.23 -20.38
N ALA A 515 -13.59 -12.51 -20.74
CA ALA A 515 -13.45 -11.20 -21.35
C ALA A 515 -13.46 -10.18 -20.22
N ASP A 516 -12.58 -9.17 -20.24
CA ASP A 516 -12.41 -8.27 -19.10
C ASP A 516 -13.52 -7.19 -18.98
N ASP A 517 -14.45 -7.13 -19.94
CA ASP A 517 -15.79 -6.49 -19.85
C ASP A 517 -16.92 -7.50 -19.49
N PHE A 518 -16.54 -8.65 -18.94
CA PHE A 518 -17.44 -9.64 -18.33
C PHE A 518 -16.95 -10.05 -16.93
N VAL A 519 -15.63 -10.03 -16.69
CA VAL A 519 -15.01 -10.59 -15.48
C VAL A 519 -15.54 -9.98 -14.18
N GLU A 520 -15.90 -8.68 -14.18
CA GLU A 520 -16.42 -7.97 -13.00
C GLU A 520 -17.91 -8.21 -12.70
N ILE A 521 -18.69 -8.71 -13.67
CA ILE A 521 -20.15 -8.91 -13.52
C ILE A 521 -20.51 -9.74 -12.28
N PRO A 522 -19.81 -10.86 -11.94
CA PRO A 522 -20.10 -11.60 -10.72
C PRO A 522 -19.79 -10.80 -9.44
N GLY A 523 -18.66 -10.09 -9.39
CA GLY A 523 -18.27 -9.26 -8.24
C GLY A 523 -19.29 -8.17 -7.95
N GLN A 524 -19.54 -7.31 -8.95
CA GLN A 524 -20.52 -6.21 -8.88
C GLN A 524 -21.96 -6.71 -8.66
N LEU A 525 -22.31 -7.92 -9.12
CA LEU A 525 -23.60 -8.53 -8.80
C LEU A 525 -23.72 -8.80 -7.30
N LEU A 526 -22.72 -9.43 -6.69
CA LEU A 526 -22.77 -9.76 -5.26
C LEU A 526 -22.63 -8.54 -4.34
N GLU A 527 -22.00 -7.45 -4.76
CA GLU A 527 -21.95 -6.19 -3.99
C GLU A 527 -23.35 -5.72 -3.55
N ASN A 528 -24.40 -5.97 -4.35
CA ASN A 528 -25.77 -5.61 -3.99
C ASN A 528 -26.22 -6.21 -2.64
N TRP A 529 -25.76 -7.41 -2.27
CA TRP A 529 -26.08 -8.02 -0.98
C TRP A 529 -25.48 -7.26 0.21
N CYS A 530 -24.40 -6.48 0.03
CA CYS A 530 -23.88 -5.62 1.09
C CYS A 530 -24.81 -4.43 1.40
N TYR A 531 -25.74 -4.10 0.52
CA TYR A 531 -26.73 -3.02 0.69
C TYR A 531 -28.13 -3.52 1.03
N GLU A 532 -28.34 -4.84 1.06
CA GLU A 532 -29.65 -5.42 1.40
C GLU A 532 -29.77 -5.78 2.88
N ARG A 533 -30.90 -5.35 3.45
CA ARG A 533 -31.19 -5.29 4.88
C ARG A 533 -30.94 -6.60 5.64
N ILE A 534 -31.29 -7.75 5.05
CA ILE A 534 -31.18 -9.07 5.69
C ILE A 534 -29.72 -9.53 5.67
N SER A 535 -29.13 -9.54 4.47
CA SER A 535 -27.74 -9.87 4.19
C SER A 535 -26.76 -9.04 5.03
N LEU A 536 -26.98 -7.73 5.13
CA LEU A 536 -26.14 -6.84 5.91
C LEU A 536 -26.20 -7.11 7.42
N LYS A 537 -27.31 -7.63 7.94
CA LYS A 537 -27.42 -8.12 9.33
C LYS A 537 -26.77 -9.49 9.54
N MET A 538 -26.64 -10.32 8.50
CA MET A 538 -25.84 -11.56 8.55
C MET A 538 -24.33 -11.26 8.53
N LEU A 539 -23.93 -10.14 7.94
CA LEU A 539 -22.54 -9.68 7.87
C LEU A 539 -22.09 -8.84 9.07
N SER A 540 -22.99 -8.50 10.00
CA SER A 540 -22.71 -7.50 11.05
C SER A 540 -23.12 -7.91 12.46
N GLY A 541 -22.33 -7.44 13.43
CA GLY A 541 -22.49 -7.67 14.86
C GLY A 541 -21.50 -6.79 15.62
N PHE A 542 -22.00 -6.04 16.61
CA PHE A 542 -21.20 -5.06 17.34
C PHE A 542 -20.02 -5.72 18.06
N HIS A 543 -18.80 -5.17 17.92
CA HIS A 543 -17.58 -5.90 18.31
C HIS A 543 -17.46 -6.24 19.81
N GLN A 544 -18.21 -5.54 20.68
CA GLN A 544 -18.28 -5.82 22.13
C GLN A 544 -19.40 -6.78 22.50
N ASP A 545 -20.38 -6.97 21.60
CA ASP A 545 -21.55 -7.81 21.76
C ASP A 545 -22.08 -8.19 20.37
N ILE A 546 -21.52 -9.26 19.80
CA ILE A 546 -21.81 -9.69 18.42
C ILE A 546 -23.27 -10.11 18.20
N THR A 547 -24.09 -10.20 19.26
CA THR A 547 -25.53 -10.47 19.17
C THR A 547 -26.34 -9.24 18.76
N LYS A 548 -25.73 -8.04 18.76
CA LYS A 548 -26.33 -6.78 18.30
C LYS A 548 -25.94 -6.50 16.85
N PRO A 549 -26.78 -6.82 15.84
CA PRO A 549 -26.51 -6.48 14.45
C PRO A 549 -26.62 -4.96 14.22
N ILE A 550 -26.25 -4.52 13.02
CA ILE A 550 -26.42 -3.14 12.59
C ILE A 550 -27.89 -2.68 12.66
N SER A 551 -28.12 -1.40 13.00
CA SER A 551 -29.48 -0.86 13.16
C SER A 551 -30.19 -0.62 11.83
N GLU A 552 -31.52 -0.59 11.86
CA GLU A 552 -32.32 -0.49 10.63
C GLU A 552 -32.16 0.85 9.91
N GLU A 553 -32.08 1.93 10.68
CA GLU A 553 -31.78 3.28 10.19
C GLU A 553 -30.41 3.32 9.50
N MET A 554 -29.42 2.62 10.05
CA MET A 554 -28.07 2.54 9.50
C MET A 554 -28.04 1.77 8.16
N CYS A 555 -28.79 0.67 8.02
CA CYS A 555 -28.98 -0.01 6.73
C CYS A 555 -29.50 0.97 5.65
N GLU A 556 -30.59 1.67 5.97
CA GLU A 556 -31.23 2.61 5.03
C GLU A 556 -30.36 3.82 4.72
N LEU A 557 -29.47 4.25 5.62
CA LEU A 557 -28.52 5.33 5.38
C LEU A 557 -27.31 4.87 4.54
N LEU A 558 -26.81 3.64 4.73
CA LEU A 558 -25.78 3.06 3.87
C LEU A 558 -26.29 2.83 2.44
N LYS A 559 -27.52 2.35 2.28
CA LYS A 559 -28.18 2.22 0.96
C LYS A 559 -28.36 3.58 0.28
N ARG A 560 -28.94 4.57 0.98
CA ARG A 560 -29.05 5.95 0.49
C ARG A 560 -27.71 6.62 0.19
N LYS A 561 -26.61 6.20 0.81
CA LYS A 561 -25.26 6.69 0.47
C LYS A 561 -24.77 6.15 -0.88
N ARG A 562 -25.05 4.87 -1.21
CA ARG A 562 -24.71 4.29 -2.52
C ARG A 562 -25.36 5.07 -3.66
N ASP A 563 -26.65 5.33 -3.52
CA ASP A 563 -27.48 5.96 -4.55
C ASP A 563 -27.26 7.48 -4.65
N SER A 564 -26.57 8.09 -3.68
CA SER A 564 -26.34 9.54 -3.60
C SER A 564 -25.41 10.01 -4.71
N PHE A 565 -25.91 10.82 -5.65
CA PHE A 565 -25.15 11.39 -6.77
C PHE A 565 -24.59 10.36 -7.76
N SER A 566 -25.22 9.19 -7.87
CA SER A 566 -24.88 8.19 -8.86
C SER A 566 -25.06 8.72 -10.29
N GLY A 567 -26.07 9.54 -10.54
CA GLY A 567 -26.32 10.15 -11.85
C GLY A 567 -25.15 11.01 -12.33
N LEU A 568 -24.67 11.94 -11.49
CA LEU A 568 -23.55 12.81 -11.81
C LEU A 568 -22.20 12.07 -11.85
N ARG A 569 -21.97 11.09 -10.97
CA ARG A 569 -20.74 10.26 -11.00
C ARG A 569 -20.66 9.45 -12.30
N LEU A 570 -21.73 8.75 -12.68
CA LEU A 570 -21.78 7.96 -13.91
C LEU A 570 -21.68 8.85 -15.17
N LYS A 571 -22.25 10.07 -15.16
CA LYS A 571 -22.04 11.04 -16.26
C LYS A 571 -20.55 11.41 -16.43
N GLN A 572 -19.81 11.56 -15.33
CA GLN A 572 -18.37 11.83 -15.38
C GLN A 572 -17.57 10.62 -15.90
N GLU A 573 -17.93 9.40 -15.50
CA GLU A 573 -17.32 8.16 -16.01
C GLU A 573 -17.60 7.95 -17.52
N ILE A 574 -18.83 8.23 -17.97
CA ILE A 574 -19.20 8.22 -19.40
C ILE A 574 -18.37 9.21 -20.22
N LEU A 575 -18.10 10.42 -19.68
CA LEU A 575 -17.26 11.41 -20.37
C LEU A 575 -15.85 10.87 -20.63
N LEU A 576 -15.23 10.23 -19.63
CA LEU A 576 -13.91 9.60 -19.76
C LEU A 576 -13.96 8.43 -20.77
N CYS A 577 -14.97 7.57 -20.68
CA CYS A 577 -15.14 6.43 -21.58
C CYS A 577 -15.38 6.85 -23.04
N LEU A 578 -16.20 7.87 -23.29
CA LEU A 578 -16.42 8.41 -24.64
C LEU A 578 -15.15 9.02 -25.23
N PHE A 579 -14.36 9.75 -24.43
CA PHE A 579 -13.08 10.28 -24.88
C PHE A 579 -12.10 9.16 -25.25
N ASP A 580 -11.92 8.16 -24.38
CA ASP A 580 -11.08 6.96 -24.63
C ASP A 580 -11.50 6.19 -25.89
N GLN A 581 -12.81 5.99 -26.11
CA GLN A 581 -13.29 5.35 -27.34
C GLN A 581 -13.04 6.19 -28.58
N ILE A 582 -13.24 7.51 -28.55
CA ILE A 582 -13.12 8.38 -29.73
C ILE A 582 -11.66 8.49 -30.18
N ILE A 583 -10.72 8.76 -29.27
CA ILE A 583 -9.30 8.91 -29.63
C ILE A 583 -8.69 7.62 -30.20
N HIS A 584 -9.17 6.46 -29.76
CA HIS A 584 -8.73 5.16 -30.27
C HIS A 584 -9.55 4.64 -31.47
N SER A 585 -10.66 5.28 -31.82
CA SER A 585 -11.48 4.96 -33.02
C SER A 585 -11.13 5.85 -34.23
N SER A 586 -10.79 7.13 -33.98
CA SER A 586 -10.60 8.16 -35.01
C SER A 586 -9.14 8.61 -35.11
N GLU A 587 -8.73 9.11 -36.28
CA GLU A 587 -7.40 9.70 -36.50
C GLU A 587 -7.37 11.20 -36.22
N ASN A 588 -6.17 11.73 -35.90
CA ASN A 588 -5.86 13.17 -35.87
C ASN A 588 -6.85 14.00 -35.04
N VAL A 589 -7.30 13.42 -33.93
CA VAL A 589 -8.28 14.03 -33.02
C VAL A 589 -7.59 15.10 -32.18
N ASP A 590 -8.02 16.35 -32.30
CA ASP A 590 -7.70 17.39 -31.31
C ASP A 590 -8.41 17.02 -29.99
N MET A 591 -7.62 16.52 -29.03
CA MET A 591 -8.13 16.08 -27.73
C MET A 591 -8.69 17.23 -26.89
N VAL A 592 -8.16 18.44 -27.05
CA VAL A 592 -8.56 19.61 -26.29
C VAL A 592 -9.91 20.11 -26.79
N GLU A 593 -10.09 20.19 -28.11
CA GLU A 593 -11.37 20.55 -28.73
C GLU A 593 -12.42 19.44 -28.54
N LEU A 594 -12.02 18.16 -28.58
CA LEU A 594 -12.90 17.05 -28.24
C LEU A 594 -13.44 17.17 -26.80
N LEU A 595 -12.57 17.47 -25.82
CA LEU A 595 -13.01 17.65 -24.43
C LEU A 595 -13.90 18.89 -24.26
N LYS A 596 -13.61 20.02 -24.93
CA LYS A 596 -14.50 21.19 -24.94
C LYS A 596 -15.89 20.87 -25.50
N HIS A 597 -15.98 20.00 -26.50
CA HIS A 597 -17.26 19.58 -27.08
C HIS A 597 -17.99 18.55 -26.19
N LEU A 598 -17.31 17.49 -25.77
CA LEU A 598 -17.91 16.40 -24.99
C LEU A 598 -18.34 16.83 -23.60
N HIS A 599 -17.53 17.65 -22.90
CA HIS A 599 -17.79 17.99 -21.50
C HIS A 599 -19.18 18.61 -21.28
N PRO A 600 -19.58 19.72 -21.93
CA PRO A 600 -20.94 20.25 -21.79
C PRO A 600 -22.01 19.36 -22.41
N LYS A 601 -21.71 18.55 -23.45
CA LYS A 601 -22.66 17.59 -24.04
C LYS A 601 -23.05 16.50 -23.03
N VAL A 602 -22.10 16.00 -22.24
CA VAL A 602 -22.33 14.92 -21.26
C VAL A 602 -22.73 15.49 -19.89
N MET A 603 -21.96 16.44 -19.36
CA MET A 603 -22.13 17.08 -18.04
C MET A 603 -23.18 18.21 -18.05
N LEU A 604 -24.28 18.01 -18.80
CA LEU A 604 -25.51 18.79 -18.70
C LEU A 604 -25.33 20.32 -18.84
N GLY A 605 -24.44 20.76 -19.73
CA GLY A 605 -24.16 22.16 -19.98
C GLY A 605 -23.07 22.78 -19.08
N ILE A 606 -22.51 22.05 -18.11
CA ILE A 606 -21.30 22.50 -17.40
C ILE A 606 -20.15 22.56 -18.42
N PRO A 607 -19.52 23.73 -18.68
CA PRO A 607 -18.43 23.83 -19.64
C PRO A 607 -17.17 23.11 -19.13
N LEU A 608 -16.26 22.75 -20.03
CA LEU A 608 -14.91 22.38 -19.62
C LEU A 608 -14.27 23.56 -18.87
N LEU A 609 -13.62 23.26 -17.74
CA LEU A 609 -12.98 24.28 -16.90
C LEU A 609 -11.88 25.03 -17.67
N GLU A 610 -12.08 26.33 -17.87
CA GLU A 610 -11.17 27.20 -18.61
C GLU A 610 -9.73 27.15 -18.07
N GLY A 611 -8.77 26.95 -18.97
CA GLY A 611 -7.36 26.75 -18.65
C GLY A 611 -6.96 25.29 -18.42
N SER A 612 -7.88 24.40 -18.02
CA SER A 612 -7.57 22.97 -17.88
C SER A 612 -7.41 22.26 -19.23
N ASN A 613 -6.61 21.19 -19.24
CA ASN A 613 -6.51 20.22 -20.33
C ASN A 613 -6.43 18.79 -19.76
N PRO A 614 -7.57 18.16 -19.40
CA PRO A 614 -7.60 16.83 -18.79
C PRO A 614 -6.97 15.68 -19.60
N ALA A 615 -6.61 15.89 -20.88
CA ALA A 615 -5.84 14.92 -21.66
C ALA A 615 -4.35 14.85 -21.26
N SER A 616 -3.79 15.93 -20.68
CA SER A 616 -2.41 15.95 -20.16
C SER A 616 -2.23 14.99 -18.97
N CYS A 617 -3.25 14.93 -18.11
CA CYS A 617 -3.31 14.14 -16.89
C CYS A 617 -4.38 13.03 -16.96
N PHE A 618 -4.58 12.45 -18.15
CA PHE A 618 -5.63 11.45 -18.37
C PHE A 618 -5.33 10.18 -17.53
N PRO A 619 -6.34 9.52 -16.92
CA PRO A 619 -6.09 8.55 -15.85
C PRO A 619 -5.13 7.42 -16.24
N ARG A 620 -4.22 7.08 -15.31
CA ARG A 620 -3.16 6.09 -15.50
C ARG A 620 -3.62 4.75 -16.10
N LEU A 621 -4.87 4.34 -15.84
CA LEU A 621 -5.48 3.13 -16.39
C LEU A 621 -5.47 3.08 -17.93
N VAL A 622 -5.48 4.23 -18.61
CA VAL A 622 -5.46 4.30 -20.08
C VAL A 622 -4.10 3.89 -20.68
N VAL A 623 -3.10 3.65 -19.82
CA VAL A 623 -1.92 2.84 -20.13
C VAL A 623 -2.11 1.44 -19.54
N GLY A 624 -2.52 0.48 -20.37
CA GLY A 624 -2.87 -0.90 -20.00
C GLY A 624 -4.34 -1.27 -20.25
N TYR A 625 -5.26 -0.30 -20.28
CA TYR A 625 -6.70 -0.48 -20.60
C TYR A 625 -7.17 0.42 -21.76
N GLU A 626 -6.27 0.72 -22.70
CA GLU A 626 -6.50 1.50 -23.92
C GLU A 626 -7.77 1.10 -24.69
N ALA A 627 -8.68 2.04 -24.95
CA ALA A 627 -9.95 1.81 -25.65
C ALA A 627 -10.88 0.80 -24.92
N THR A 628 -10.75 0.66 -23.60
CA THR A 628 -11.50 -0.34 -22.83
C THR A 628 -12.04 0.17 -21.49
N CYS A 629 -11.96 1.48 -21.20
CA CYS A 629 -12.41 2.07 -19.94
C CYS A 629 -13.90 1.77 -19.61
N TYR A 630 -14.73 1.60 -20.65
CA TYR A 630 -16.16 1.24 -20.53
C TYR A 630 -16.42 -0.10 -19.82
N SER A 631 -15.41 -0.98 -19.71
CA SER A 631 -15.56 -2.36 -19.23
C SER A 631 -16.18 -2.45 -17.82
N HIS A 632 -15.90 -1.46 -16.96
CA HIS A 632 -16.45 -1.34 -15.61
C HIS A 632 -17.95 -1.03 -15.63
N MET A 633 -18.36 0.09 -16.25
CA MET A 633 -19.77 0.48 -16.41
C MET A 633 -20.62 -0.59 -17.12
N TRP A 634 -20.05 -1.21 -18.16
CA TRP A 634 -20.69 -2.27 -18.92
C TRP A 634 -20.98 -3.48 -18.02
N SER A 635 -20.00 -3.88 -17.20
CA SER A 635 -20.18 -4.96 -16.23
C SER A 635 -21.22 -4.59 -15.16
N GLU A 636 -21.21 -3.35 -14.65
CA GLU A 636 -22.15 -2.89 -13.63
C GLU A 636 -23.60 -2.91 -14.15
N ALA A 637 -23.82 -2.46 -15.39
CA ALA A 637 -25.14 -2.48 -16.01
C ALA A 637 -25.70 -3.91 -16.16
N PHE A 638 -24.86 -4.89 -16.53
CA PHE A 638 -25.27 -6.30 -16.58
C PHE A 638 -25.47 -6.91 -15.19
N ALA A 639 -24.65 -6.52 -14.19
CA ALA A 639 -24.85 -6.92 -12.81
C ALA A 639 -26.19 -6.41 -12.25
N ALA A 640 -26.55 -5.15 -12.53
CA ALA A 640 -27.81 -4.54 -12.12
C ALA A 640 -29.05 -5.17 -12.81
N ASP A 641 -28.97 -5.50 -14.11
CA ASP A 641 -30.03 -6.25 -14.82
C ASP A 641 -30.22 -7.66 -14.26
N ILE A 642 -29.11 -8.35 -13.92
CA ILE A 642 -29.19 -9.68 -13.28
C ILE A 642 -29.78 -9.57 -11.87
N PHE A 643 -29.38 -8.58 -11.07
CA PHE A 643 -29.92 -8.38 -9.72
C PHE A 643 -31.42 -8.06 -9.76
N SER A 644 -31.80 -6.99 -10.48
CA SER A 644 -33.20 -6.55 -10.58
C SER A 644 -34.12 -7.62 -11.16
N SER A 645 -33.72 -8.28 -12.26
CA SER A 645 -34.59 -9.23 -12.93
C SER A 645 -34.64 -10.63 -12.30
N LYS A 646 -33.81 -10.95 -11.30
CA LYS A 646 -33.71 -12.32 -10.72
C LYS A 646 -33.68 -12.42 -9.20
N PHE A 647 -33.29 -11.36 -8.49
CA PHE A 647 -33.04 -11.38 -7.04
C PHE A 647 -33.70 -10.24 -6.27
N GLN A 648 -34.25 -9.21 -6.93
CA GLN A 648 -34.86 -8.06 -6.22
C GLN A 648 -36.11 -8.41 -5.41
N ASP A 649 -36.97 -9.32 -5.91
CA ASP A 649 -38.16 -9.78 -5.18
C ASP A 649 -37.84 -10.83 -4.10
N ASP A 650 -36.75 -11.60 -4.29
CA ASP A 650 -36.23 -12.60 -3.37
C ASP A 650 -34.70 -12.68 -3.48
N ILE A 651 -34.03 -11.99 -2.54
CA ILE A 651 -32.57 -11.89 -2.49
C ILE A 651 -31.89 -13.20 -2.07
N PHE A 652 -32.64 -14.24 -1.71
CA PHE A 652 -32.13 -15.58 -1.43
C PHE A 652 -32.73 -16.64 -2.36
N ASN A 653 -33.16 -16.24 -3.56
CA ASN A 653 -33.70 -17.13 -4.59
C ASN A 653 -32.64 -18.13 -5.07
N GLN A 654 -32.54 -19.26 -4.37
CA GLN A 654 -31.58 -20.33 -4.65
C GLN A 654 -31.78 -20.93 -6.05
N HIS A 655 -33.00 -20.88 -6.62
CA HIS A 655 -33.19 -21.33 -8.00
C HIS A 655 -32.50 -20.39 -9.00
N ALA A 656 -32.62 -19.07 -8.81
CA ALA A 656 -31.89 -18.08 -9.60
C ALA A 656 -30.38 -18.15 -9.37
N GLY A 657 -29.94 -18.32 -8.13
CA GLY A 657 -28.52 -18.50 -7.77
C GLY A 657 -27.90 -19.76 -8.38
N LEU A 658 -28.58 -20.91 -8.29
CA LEU A 658 -28.15 -22.14 -8.97
C LEU A 658 -28.19 -22.02 -10.50
N GLN A 659 -29.14 -21.28 -11.09
CA GLN A 659 -29.09 -20.95 -12.52
C GLN A 659 -27.90 -20.05 -12.89
N PHE A 660 -27.52 -19.09 -12.03
CA PHE A 660 -26.36 -18.23 -12.24
C PHE A 660 -25.06 -19.02 -12.14
N LYS A 661 -24.85 -19.78 -11.05
CA LYS A 661 -23.75 -20.75 -10.90
C LYS A 661 -23.68 -21.69 -12.11
N LYS A 662 -24.80 -22.27 -12.54
CA LYS A 662 -24.83 -23.16 -13.72
C LYS A 662 -24.46 -22.46 -15.04
N LYS A 663 -24.63 -21.15 -15.17
CA LYS A 663 -24.11 -20.38 -16.33
C LYS A 663 -22.60 -20.18 -16.23
N LEU A 664 -22.08 -19.82 -15.04
CA LEU A 664 -20.63 -19.74 -14.78
C LEU A 664 -19.91 -21.08 -15.02
N VAL A 665 -20.57 -22.20 -14.68
CA VAL A 665 -20.08 -23.58 -14.87
C VAL A 665 -19.93 -23.97 -16.35
N LEU A 666 -20.83 -23.50 -17.23
CA LEU A 666 -21.09 -24.12 -18.54
C LEU A 666 -20.66 -23.30 -19.77
N SER A 667 -19.90 -22.20 -19.64
CA SER A 667 -19.72 -21.28 -20.78
C SER A 667 -18.45 -20.46 -20.77
N SER A 668 -17.69 -20.52 -21.88
CA SER A 668 -16.87 -19.39 -22.33
C SER A 668 -17.76 -18.14 -22.40
N PRO A 669 -17.30 -16.94 -21.97
CA PRO A 669 -18.13 -15.72 -21.95
C PRO A 669 -18.83 -15.42 -23.28
N SER A 670 -18.16 -15.72 -24.40
CA SER A 670 -18.70 -15.56 -25.77
C SER A 670 -19.94 -16.41 -26.07
N SER A 671 -20.10 -17.54 -25.38
CA SER A 671 -21.25 -18.43 -25.47
C SER A 671 -22.34 -18.08 -24.44
N MET A 672 -21.94 -17.62 -23.25
CA MET A 672 -22.85 -17.14 -22.20
C MET A 672 -23.64 -15.93 -22.69
N PHE A 673 -22.96 -14.95 -23.30
CA PHE A 673 -23.51 -13.75 -23.91
C PHE A 673 -24.75 -14.03 -24.79
N LYS A 674 -24.63 -14.98 -25.72
CA LYS A 674 -25.71 -15.33 -26.67
C LYS A 674 -26.90 -15.99 -25.98
N GLN A 675 -26.70 -16.72 -24.88
CA GLN A 675 -27.77 -17.42 -24.17
C GLN A 675 -28.45 -16.58 -23.09
N ILE A 676 -27.73 -15.61 -22.50
CA ILE A 676 -28.30 -14.62 -21.58
C ILE A 676 -29.16 -13.62 -22.38
N LEU A 677 -28.59 -12.96 -23.39
CA LEU A 677 -29.33 -12.02 -24.26
C LEU A 677 -30.43 -12.71 -25.09
N GLY A 678 -30.34 -14.03 -25.29
CA GLY A 678 -31.40 -14.84 -25.91
C GLY A 678 -32.58 -15.18 -24.99
N LYS A 679 -32.50 -14.84 -23.69
CA LYS A 679 -33.54 -15.10 -22.67
C LYS A 679 -33.93 -13.87 -21.83
N LEU A 680 -33.25 -12.74 -22.01
CA LEU A 680 -33.69 -11.45 -21.46
C LEU A 680 -34.87 -10.89 -22.28
N PRO A 681 -35.83 -10.17 -21.67
CA PRO A 681 -36.94 -9.58 -22.40
C PRO A 681 -36.45 -8.53 -23.39
N ARG A 682 -36.69 -8.76 -24.69
CA ARG A 682 -36.60 -7.66 -25.68
C ARG A 682 -37.77 -6.70 -25.46
N LYS A 683 -37.53 -5.41 -25.75
CA LYS A 683 -38.51 -4.32 -25.64
C LYS A 683 -39.91 -4.78 -26.10
N PRO A 684 -40.98 -4.60 -25.31
CA PRO A 684 -42.33 -4.91 -25.79
C PRO A 684 -42.63 -4.04 -27.02
N SER A 685 -42.93 -4.70 -28.14
CA SER A 685 -43.39 -4.02 -29.36
C SER A 685 -44.71 -3.32 -29.09
N LYS A 686 -44.95 -2.18 -29.76
CA LYS A 686 -46.15 -1.33 -29.56
C LYS A 686 -47.43 -1.98 -30.09
N SER A 687 -47.94 -2.99 -29.41
CA SER A 687 -49.23 -3.65 -29.68
C SER A 687 -49.68 -4.46 -28.47
N ALA A 688 -50.92 -4.20 -28.02
CA ALA A 688 -51.47 -4.57 -26.71
C ALA A 688 -50.80 -3.80 -25.52
N GLU A 689 -51.53 -3.38 -24.49
CA GLU A 689 -52.96 -3.58 -24.20
C GLU A 689 -53.79 -2.28 -24.29
N ASN A 690 -55.00 -2.42 -24.82
CA ASN A 690 -56.14 -1.53 -24.62
C ASN A 690 -57.18 -2.36 -23.87
N ARG A 691 -58.04 -1.71 -23.05
CA ARG A 691 -58.91 -2.30 -21.99
C ARG A 691 -58.17 -2.57 -20.68
N GLU A 692 -58.74 -2.32 -19.50
CA GLU A 692 -59.98 -1.62 -19.09
C GLU A 692 -59.64 -0.95 -17.74
N LEU A 693 -59.84 0.35 -17.53
CA LEU A 693 -61.11 1.04 -17.23
C LEU A 693 -61.90 0.37 -16.07
N GLY A 694 -62.15 1.02 -14.93
CA GLY A 694 -61.79 2.37 -14.50
C GLY A 694 -62.68 2.86 -13.34
N SER A 695 -62.85 4.18 -13.21
CA SER A 695 -63.65 4.89 -12.19
C SER A 695 -62.99 4.96 -10.79
N SER A 696 -63.07 6.08 -10.05
CA SER A 696 -64.01 7.21 -10.16
C SER A 696 -63.37 8.60 -10.06
N THR A 697 -63.75 9.48 -11.00
CA THR A 697 -64.04 10.94 -10.87
C THR A 697 -63.16 11.87 -10.00
N SER A 698 -62.80 13.10 -10.40
CA SER A 698 -62.88 13.89 -11.66
C SER A 698 -62.12 15.24 -11.42
N SER A 699 -62.18 16.37 -12.15
CA SER A 699 -62.90 16.86 -13.35
C SER A 699 -62.30 18.21 -13.81
N TYR A 700 -62.08 18.40 -15.13
CA TYR A 700 -61.80 19.69 -15.84
C TYR A 700 -60.50 20.47 -15.48
N ALA A 701 -59.91 21.32 -16.34
CA ALA A 701 -59.82 21.38 -17.82
C ALA A 701 -58.76 22.43 -18.25
N ASN A 702 -58.14 22.26 -19.45
CA ASN A 702 -57.35 23.24 -20.23
C ASN A 702 -56.03 23.77 -19.61
N ALA A 703 -55.02 24.26 -20.37
CA ALA A 703 -54.56 24.02 -21.76
C ALA A 703 -53.16 24.67 -21.99
N SER A 704 -52.47 24.30 -23.08
CA SER A 704 -51.46 25.09 -23.87
C SER A 704 -50.44 26.01 -23.15
N THR A 705 -49.13 25.72 -23.10
CA THR A 705 -48.08 25.91 -24.16
C THR A 705 -47.73 27.35 -24.60
N VAL A 706 -46.44 27.72 -24.35
CA VAL A 706 -45.54 28.55 -25.20
C VAL A 706 -45.68 30.10 -25.20
N SER A 707 -44.51 30.76 -25.37
CA SER A 707 -44.23 32.21 -25.59
C SER A 707 -44.29 33.14 -24.36
N SER A 708 -43.53 34.24 -24.25
CA SER A 708 -42.19 34.62 -24.76
C SER A 708 -41.73 35.96 -24.13
N SER A 709 -40.49 36.38 -24.42
CA SER A 709 -40.01 37.80 -24.51
C SER A 709 -40.03 38.74 -23.27
N SER A 710 -38.80 39.10 -22.85
CA SER A 710 -38.31 40.46 -22.45
C SER A 710 -38.93 41.26 -21.28
N ASP A 711 -38.11 41.50 -20.24
CA ASP A 711 -37.35 42.76 -20.00
C ASP A 711 -37.98 44.15 -20.27
N PRO A 712 -37.54 45.26 -19.58
CA PRO A 712 -36.73 45.34 -18.35
C PRO A 712 -37.10 46.50 -17.37
N MET A 713 -36.25 46.69 -16.33
CA MET A 713 -35.88 47.97 -15.69
C MET A 713 -36.89 48.85 -14.89
N SER A 714 -36.72 48.81 -13.56
CA SER A 714 -36.05 49.87 -12.76
C SER A 714 -36.81 50.74 -11.73
N ASN A 715 -36.06 51.03 -10.64
CA ASN A 715 -35.96 52.27 -9.86
C ASN A 715 -37.09 52.79 -8.93
N ARG A 716 -36.68 52.96 -7.65
CA ARG A 716 -37.00 54.10 -6.73
C ARG A 716 -38.44 54.21 -6.20
N SER A 717 -38.72 54.85 -5.05
CA SER A 717 -37.93 55.20 -3.85
C SER A 717 -38.87 55.80 -2.78
N GLY A 718 -38.65 55.60 -1.48
CA GLY A 718 -39.35 56.41 -0.46
C GLY A 718 -39.35 55.87 0.99
N HIS A 719 -38.71 56.61 1.89
CA HIS A 719 -38.96 56.63 3.34
C HIS A 719 -40.06 57.71 3.64
N PRO A 720 -40.62 57.91 4.88
CA PRO A 720 -39.94 57.79 6.19
C PRO A 720 -40.80 57.39 7.44
N ASN A 721 -40.14 57.41 8.62
CA ASN A 721 -40.64 57.70 10.00
C ASN A 721 -41.56 56.72 10.80
N ASN A 722 -40.97 56.05 11.82
CA ASN A 722 -41.09 56.26 13.30
C ASN A 722 -42.41 56.81 13.94
N PRO A 723 -42.74 56.58 15.26
CA PRO A 723 -41.84 56.22 16.39
C PRO A 723 -42.37 55.33 17.58
N ALA A 724 -41.50 55.11 18.58
CA ALA A 724 -41.73 55.02 20.06
C ALA A 724 -42.09 53.69 20.83
N HIS A 725 -41.10 53.20 21.61
CA HIS A 725 -41.00 52.92 23.08
C HIS A 725 -42.25 52.99 24.04
N PRO A 726 -42.25 52.47 25.32
CA PRO A 726 -41.07 52.31 26.25
C PRO A 726 -41.06 51.21 27.40
N PHE A 727 -39.96 51.17 28.18
CA PHE A 727 -39.82 50.82 29.65
C PHE A 727 -40.11 49.38 30.19
N LEU A 728 -39.68 48.92 31.41
CA LEU A 728 -38.94 49.51 32.58
C LEU A 728 -37.98 48.48 33.29
N ASN A 729 -37.64 48.62 34.60
CA ASN A 729 -36.33 48.21 35.20
C ASN A 729 -36.37 47.74 36.71
N SER A 730 -35.22 47.30 37.30
CA SER A 730 -34.88 47.03 38.75
C SER A 730 -34.99 45.56 39.28
N GLY A 731 -34.19 45.06 40.25
CA GLY A 731 -32.92 45.54 40.88
C GLY A 731 -32.56 44.96 42.29
N ARG A 732 -31.25 44.78 42.60
CA ARG A 732 -30.58 44.39 43.90
C ARG A 732 -30.84 42.95 44.43
N ASN A 733 -29.94 42.24 45.15
CA ASN A 733 -28.91 42.64 46.15
C ASN A 733 -27.64 41.71 46.17
N SER A 734 -26.74 41.83 47.18
CA SER A 734 -25.34 41.31 47.23
C SER A 734 -25.08 40.19 48.26
N VAL A 735 -24.00 39.38 48.08
CA VAL A 735 -22.90 39.07 49.05
C VAL A 735 -21.74 38.30 48.33
N THR A 736 -20.53 38.25 48.91
CA THR A 736 -19.22 37.99 48.26
C THR A 736 -18.46 36.73 48.67
N TYR A 737 -17.62 36.17 47.77
CA TYR A 737 -16.19 35.77 47.95
C TYR A 737 -15.62 35.50 46.53
N GLY A 738 -14.45 36.01 46.10
CA GLY A 738 -13.11 35.41 46.30
C GLY A 738 -12.85 34.28 45.28
N ASP A 739 -11.93 34.32 44.31
CA ASP A 739 -10.67 35.09 44.20
C ASP A 739 -10.29 35.48 42.73
N LYS A 740 -9.09 36.05 42.50
CA LYS A 740 -8.70 36.80 41.29
C LYS A 740 -7.77 36.07 40.31
N TYR A 741 -7.98 36.27 39.01
CA TYR A 741 -6.93 36.63 38.03
C TYR A 741 -7.53 37.55 36.95
N PRO A 742 -6.80 38.56 36.39
CA PRO A 742 -7.44 39.65 35.66
C PRO A 742 -7.42 39.49 34.12
N GLN A 743 -8.54 39.78 33.47
CA GLN A 743 -8.51 40.39 32.14
C GLN A 743 -8.13 41.87 32.27
N ILE A 744 -7.27 42.36 31.37
CA ILE A 744 -7.12 43.79 31.11
C ILE A 744 -7.77 44.08 29.76
N GLY A 745 -8.75 44.96 29.76
CA GLY A 745 -9.32 45.55 28.54
C GLY A 745 -9.09 47.05 28.50
N ASN A 746 -9.06 47.62 27.31
CA ASN A 746 -9.43 49.01 27.01
C ASN A 746 -9.60 49.10 25.47
N SER A 747 -10.77 49.47 24.96
CA SER A 747 -11.42 50.80 24.96
C SER A 747 -11.05 51.60 23.71
N LYS A 748 -12.08 52.10 23.00
CA LYS A 748 -11.94 52.79 21.71
C LYS A 748 -11.28 54.16 21.86
N VAL A 749 -10.37 54.48 20.94
CA VAL A 749 -10.05 55.86 20.54
C VAL A 749 -10.09 55.92 19.01
N ASN A 750 -10.79 56.90 18.44
CA ASN A 750 -10.72 57.16 17.00
C ASN A 750 -9.39 57.85 16.69
N GLY A 751 -8.56 57.23 15.85
CA GLY A 751 -7.32 57.82 15.37
C GLY A 751 -6.85 57.14 14.09
N SER A 752 -6.76 57.90 13.00
CA SER A 752 -6.23 57.41 11.73
C SER A 752 -4.70 57.39 11.78
N SER A 753 -4.13 56.26 12.19
CA SER A 753 -2.68 55.99 12.12
C SER A 753 -2.43 54.80 11.19
N ALA A 754 -1.60 54.99 10.18
CA ALA A 754 -1.20 53.91 9.27
C ALA A 754 -0.45 52.80 10.03
N THR A 755 -0.56 51.57 9.54
CA THR A 755 0.40 50.50 9.86
C THR A 755 1.81 51.00 9.51
N PRO A 756 2.80 50.92 10.42
CA PRO A 756 4.15 51.37 10.14
C PRO A 756 4.75 50.55 8.99
N ALA A 757 5.32 51.23 8.00
CA ALA A 757 5.96 50.56 6.88
C ALA A 757 7.16 49.73 7.36
N TYR A 758 7.34 48.53 6.79
CA TYR A 758 8.44 47.63 7.12
C TYR A 758 9.70 48.07 6.37
N GLU A 759 10.32 49.15 6.86
CA GLU A 759 11.44 49.82 6.20
C GLU A 759 12.80 49.27 6.66
N ALA A 760 13.80 49.37 5.77
CA ALA A 760 15.16 48.91 6.05
C ALA A 760 15.87 49.85 7.02
N LEU A 761 16.35 49.30 8.14
CA LEU A 761 17.15 50.04 9.12
C LEU A 761 18.63 50.12 8.68
N PRO A 762 19.35 51.24 8.95
CA PRO A 762 20.76 51.43 8.57
C PRO A 762 21.68 50.28 8.97
N GLY A 763 22.78 50.09 8.25
CA GLY A 763 23.75 49.03 8.52
C GLY A 763 24.59 49.29 9.77
N PHE A 764 25.06 48.23 10.42
CA PHE A 764 25.95 48.34 11.59
C PHE A 764 27.33 48.97 11.29
N ARG A 765 27.65 49.26 10.02
CA ARG A 765 28.87 49.96 9.61
C ARG A 765 28.70 51.48 9.58
N ASP A 766 27.48 51.96 9.37
CA ASP A 766 27.16 53.35 9.03
C ASP A 766 26.79 54.21 10.26
N VAL A 767 26.85 53.61 11.45
CA VAL A 767 26.32 54.15 12.71
C VAL A 767 27.40 54.13 13.80
N PRO A 768 27.54 55.18 14.65
CA PRO A 768 28.54 55.22 15.72
C PRO A 768 28.40 54.06 16.73
N SER A 769 29.51 53.60 17.30
CA SER A 769 29.54 52.45 18.23
C SER A 769 28.66 52.62 19.47
N SER A 770 28.39 53.85 19.90
CA SER A 770 27.44 54.21 20.96
C SER A 770 25.97 53.86 20.65
N GLU A 771 25.59 53.86 19.37
CA GLU A 771 24.20 53.68 18.94
C GLU A 771 23.90 52.25 18.47
N LYS A 772 24.93 51.44 18.18
CA LYS A 772 24.79 50.08 17.63
C LYS A 772 23.93 49.16 18.49
N GLN A 773 23.96 49.28 19.83
CA GLN A 773 23.08 48.49 20.71
C GLN A 773 21.59 48.86 20.56
N ASN A 774 21.27 50.14 20.41
CA ASN A 774 19.90 50.60 20.17
C ASN A 774 19.41 50.20 18.76
N LEU A 775 20.30 50.23 17.77
CA LEU A 775 20.03 49.73 16.42
C LEU A 775 19.80 48.20 16.40
N PHE A 776 20.56 47.43 17.19
CA PHE A 776 20.39 45.98 17.35
C PHE A 776 19.01 45.63 17.93
N ILE A 777 18.57 46.34 18.98
CA ILE A 777 17.22 46.18 19.55
C ILE A 777 16.12 46.50 18.52
N LYS A 778 16.30 47.55 17.70
CA LYS A 778 15.36 47.89 16.62
C LYS A 778 15.32 46.81 15.52
N LYS A 779 16.48 46.30 15.07
CA LYS A 779 16.57 45.22 14.07
C LYS A 779 15.98 43.89 14.60
N LEU A 780 16.18 43.55 15.88
CA LEU A 780 15.51 42.41 16.52
C LEU A 780 13.98 42.54 16.51
N ASN A 781 13.44 43.72 16.83
CA ASN A 781 12.00 43.98 16.79
C ASN A 781 11.44 43.91 15.36
N LEU A 782 12.19 44.40 14.37
CA LEU A 782 11.83 44.25 12.96
C LEU A 782 11.71 42.76 12.58
N CYS A 783 12.69 41.94 12.94
CA CYS A 783 12.67 40.49 12.71
C CYS A 783 11.61 39.71 13.54
N CYS A 784 10.96 40.33 14.53
CA CYS A 784 9.80 39.73 15.23
C CYS A 784 8.53 39.70 14.37
N VAL A 785 8.48 40.39 13.22
CA VAL A 785 7.34 40.26 12.30
C VAL A 785 7.39 38.87 11.66
N VAL A 786 6.48 37.99 12.11
CA VAL A 786 6.15 36.78 11.37
C VAL A 786 5.45 37.21 10.10
N PHE A 787 6.09 36.94 8.98
CA PHE A 787 5.32 36.68 7.78
C PHE A 787 4.89 35.22 7.87
N ASP A 788 3.68 34.91 7.43
CA ASP A 788 3.47 33.55 6.95
C ASP A 788 4.49 33.29 5.83
N PHE A 789 4.93 32.05 5.69
CA PHE A 789 5.90 31.64 4.67
C PHE A 789 5.23 30.86 3.55
N THR A 790 3.95 30.56 3.61
CA THR A 790 3.39 29.54 2.74
C THR A 790 3.49 29.55 1.14
N ASP A 791 3.68 30.65 0.34
CA ASP A 791 3.76 30.75 -1.19
C ASP A 791 5.05 31.50 -1.65
N PRO A 792 5.66 31.44 -2.85
CA PRO A 792 6.82 32.29 -3.21
C PRO A 792 6.61 33.85 -3.32
N THR A 793 5.45 34.38 -3.70
CA THR A 793 5.24 35.79 -4.20
C THR A 793 4.97 37.04 -3.27
N LYS A 794 4.35 36.97 -2.08
CA LYS A 794 3.91 38.12 -1.23
C LYS A 794 5.01 38.74 -0.35
N ASN A 795 4.93 40.05 -0.16
CA ASN A 795 5.82 40.82 0.72
C ASN A 795 7.32 40.55 0.44
N LEU A 796 7.69 40.30 -0.82
CA LEU A 796 9.05 39.92 -1.23
C LEU A 796 10.10 40.91 -0.75
N LYS A 797 9.80 42.22 -0.82
CA LYS A 797 10.68 43.30 -0.38
C LYS A 797 10.89 43.25 1.14
N GLU A 798 9.82 43.10 1.90
CA GLU A 798 9.83 43.06 3.37
C GLU A 798 10.51 41.78 3.86
N LYS A 799 10.36 40.67 3.13
CA LYS A 799 11.06 39.42 3.38
C LYS A 799 12.54 39.50 3.07
N GLU A 800 12.94 40.12 1.96
CA GLU A 800 14.35 40.34 1.66
C GLU A 800 14.99 41.30 2.69
N ILE A 801 14.28 42.36 3.09
CA ILE A 801 14.69 43.23 4.21
C ILE A 801 14.83 42.41 5.50
N LYS A 802 13.92 41.47 5.80
CA LYS A 802 14.05 40.57 6.96
C LYS A 802 15.23 39.61 6.83
N ARG A 803 15.45 39.03 5.64
CA ARG A 803 16.56 38.08 5.35
C ARG A 803 17.90 38.78 5.54
N GLN A 804 18.06 39.95 4.93
CA GLN A 804 19.24 40.79 5.05
C GLN A 804 19.44 41.31 6.48
N THR A 805 18.37 41.71 7.18
CA THR A 805 18.45 42.11 8.60
C THR A 805 18.85 40.94 9.50
N LEU A 806 18.33 39.72 9.25
CA LEU A 806 18.74 38.51 9.97
C LEU A 806 20.23 38.18 9.72
N LEU A 807 20.72 38.31 8.49
CA LEU A 807 22.16 38.17 8.19
C LEU A 807 23.01 39.21 8.94
N GLU A 808 22.61 40.49 8.93
CA GLU A 808 23.29 41.53 9.71
C GLU A 808 23.26 41.28 11.23
N LEU A 809 22.19 40.67 11.74
CA LEU A 809 22.09 40.26 13.15
C LEU A 809 23.02 39.08 13.46
N VAL A 810 23.16 38.10 12.55
CA VAL A 810 24.12 36.97 12.65
C VAL A 810 25.57 37.49 12.63
N ASP A 811 25.89 38.40 11.71
CA ASP A 811 27.20 39.05 11.63
C ASP A 811 27.50 39.86 12.90
N TYR A 812 26.54 40.63 13.40
CA TYR A 812 26.70 41.43 14.62
C TYR A 812 26.97 40.55 15.85
N VAL A 813 26.21 39.47 16.04
CA VAL A 813 26.43 38.51 17.14
C VAL A 813 27.75 37.76 16.99
N SER A 814 28.24 37.55 15.75
CA SER A 814 29.53 36.91 15.46
C SER A 814 30.74 37.84 15.58
N SER A 815 30.55 39.16 15.66
CA SER A 815 31.64 40.17 15.62
C SER A 815 31.68 41.13 16.82
N THR A 816 30.69 41.07 17.74
CA THR A 816 30.59 41.99 18.87
C THR A 816 31.30 41.48 20.12
N ASN A 817 32.42 42.11 20.49
CA ASN A 817 33.18 41.86 21.71
C ASN A 817 32.55 42.54 22.95
N GLY A 818 31.23 42.39 23.15
CA GLY A 818 30.48 43.09 24.19
C GLY A 818 29.29 42.30 24.73
N LYS A 819 29.20 42.19 26.06
CA LYS A 819 28.19 41.42 26.77
C LYS A 819 26.76 41.90 26.47
N PHE A 820 25.88 40.94 26.18
CA PHE A 820 24.45 41.21 26.00
C PHE A 820 23.79 41.61 27.32
N THR A 821 23.13 42.76 27.35
CA THR A 821 22.38 43.26 28.51
C THR A 821 21.03 42.58 28.65
N GLU A 822 20.40 42.66 29.83
CA GLU A 822 19.13 41.98 30.12
C GLU A 822 17.99 42.35 29.14
N ASN A 823 17.90 43.64 28.77
CA ASN A 823 16.96 44.12 27.75
C ASN A 823 17.23 43.50 26.36
N ILE A 824 18.50 43.28 26.00
CA ILE A 824 18.87 42.65 24.73
C ILE A 824 18.54 41.15 24.75
N MET A 825 18.78 40.45 25.87
CA MET A 825 18.44 39.02 26.03
C MET A 825 16.93 38.76 25.84
N GLN A 826 16.09 39.67 26.36
CA GLN A 826 14.63 39.60 26.23
C GLN A 826 14.19 39.70 24.76
N GLU A 827 14.71 40.70 24.04
CA GLU A 827 14.34 40.94 22.63
C GLU A 827 14.91 39.89 21.66
N ILE A 828 16.10 39.34 21.95
CA ILE A 828 16.62 38.13 21.29
C ILE A 828 15.64 36.96 21.45
N THR A 829 15.24 36.66 22.69
CA THR A 829 14.42 35.48 23.00
C THR A 829 13.00 35.59 22.45
N LYS A 830 12.46 36.82 22.42
CA LYS A 830 11.21 37.17 21.74
C LYS A 830 11.30 36.92 20.24
N MET A 831 12.33 37.45 19.56
CA MET A 831 12.54 37.24 18.12
C MET A 831 12.65 35.75 17.77
N LEU A 832 13.45 35.00 18.53
CA LEU A 832 13.59 33.55 18.39
C LEU A 832 12.27 32.81 18.60
N SER A 833 11.57 33.09 19.71
CA SER A 833 10.33 32.39 20.08
C SER A 833 9.19 32.59 19.09
N VAL A 834 9.19 33.74 18.40
CA VAL A 834 8.17 34.14 17.44
C VAL A 834 8.44 33.59 16.04
N ASN A 835 9.69 33.29 15.69
CA ASN A 835 10.06 32.72 14.39
C ASN A 835 10.15 31.20 14.36
N LEU A 836 10.63 30.55 15.43
CA LEU A 836 10.90 29.09 15.42
C LEU A 836 9.68 28.23 15.79
N PHE A 837 8.99 28.58 16.88
CA PHE A 837 7.98 27.72 17.52
C PHE A 837 6.63 27.78 16.81
N ARG A 838 6.53 27.11 15.65
CA ARG A 838 5.32 26.94 14.84
C ARG A 838 4.63 25.60 15.10
N THR A 839 3.39 25.47 14.64
CA THR A 839 2.65 24.20 14.69
C THR A 839 3.12 23.31 13.53
N LEU A 840 3.65 22.12 13.85
CA LEU A 840 4.01 21.11 12.86
C LEU A 840 2.78 20.42 12.25
N THR A 841 3.02 19.75 11.12
CA THR A 841 1.99 19.39 10.15
C THR A 841 1.86 17.85 10.01
N THR A 842 0.80 17.25 10.57
CA THR A 842 0.46 15.81 10.53
C THR A 842 -0.96 15.54 9.95
N PRO A 843 -1.12 14.81 8.83
CA PRO A 843 -2.42 14.61 8.17
C PRO A 843 -3.41 13.63 8.86
N PRO A 844 -4.73 13.93 8.84
CA PRO A 844 -5.78 13.05 9.38
C PRO A 844 -6.20 11.98 8.35
N ARG A 845 -5.82 10.72 8.59
CA ARG A 845 -5.96 9.61 7.62
C ARG A 845 -7.34 8.93 7.58
N GLU A 846 -8.43 9.70 7.57
CA GLU A 846 -9.80 9.18 7.46
C GLU A 846 -10.56 9.71 6.23
N ASN A 847 -10.30 9.15 5.01
CA ASN A 847 -11.27 9.05 3.89
C ASN A 847 -10.73 8.27 2.65
N LYS A 848 -10.55 6.94 2.73
CA LYS A 848 -10.30 6.11 1.53
C LYS A 848 -11.62 5.57 0.96
N ALA A 849 -12.23 6.34 0.04
CA ALA A 849 -13.40 5.93 -0.75
C ALA A 849 -13.40 6.47 -2.20
N LEU A 850 -12.77 7.61 -2.47
CA LEU A 850 -12.49 8.08 -3.84
C LEU A 850 -11.04 7.78 -4.31
N GLU A 851 -10.18 7.28 -3.43
CA GLU A 851 -8.79 6.91 -3.74
C GLU A 851 -8.66 5.49 -4.35
N ALA A 852 -9.70 4.96 -4.99
CA ALA A 852 -9.67 3.62 -5.60
C ALA A 852 -8.76 3.54 -6.85
N PHE A 853 -8.37 4.70 -7.41
CA PHE A 853 -7.68 4.81 -8.70
C PHE A 853 -6.37 5.59 -8.66
N ASP A 854 -5.83 5.93 -7.48
CA ASP A 854 -4.54 6.61 -7.35
C ASP A 854 -3.67 5.90 -6.29
N LEU A 855 -2.49 5.43 -6.70
CA LEU A 855 -1.67 4.47 -5.95
C LEU A 855 -0.20 4.88 -6.00
N GLU A 856 0.20 5.74 -5.06
CA GLU A 856 1.57 6.22 -4.88
C GLU A 856 2.03 6.11 -3.42
N GLU A 857 3.35 6.18 -3.23
CA GLU A 857 4.03 6.14 -1.93
C GLU A 857 4.22 7.58 -1.39
N GLU A 858 4.10 7.78 -0.07
CA GLU A 858 4.26 9.10 0.55
C GLU A 858 5.74 9.55 0.55
N GLU A 859 6.06 10.61 -0.19
CA GLU A 859 7.37 11.28 -0.11
C GLU A 859 7.45 12.28 1.05
N PRO A 860 8.66 12.57 1.59
CA PRO A 860 8.83 13.49 2.70
C PRO A 860 8.46 14.95 2.36
N LEU A 861 7.70 15.58 3.25
CA LEU A 861 7.44 17.01 3.20
C LEU A 861 8.66 17.83 3.65
N MET A 862 8.84 19.02 3.06
CA MET A 862 10.05 19.83 3.16
C MET A 862 9.66 21.24 3.56
N ASP A 863 9.86 21.64 4.83
CA ASP A 863 9.45 22.94 5.35
C ASP A 863 10.13 24.06 4.54
N PRO A 864 9.39 24.77 3.69
CA PRO A 864 10.00 25.70 2.77
C PRO A 864 10.32 27.07 3.38
N ALA A 865 9.90 27.39 4.60
CA ALA A 865 10.26 28.65 5.28
C ALA A 865 11.78 28.75 5.58
N TRP A 866 12.49 27.71 5.16
CA TRP A 866 13.90 27.45 5.26
C TRP A 866 14.83 28.64 4.98
N PRO A 867 14.69 29.45 3.91
CA PRO A 867 15.61 30.56 3.66
C PRO A 867 15.67 31.60 4.80
N HIS A 868 14.64 31.69 5.64
CA HIS A 868 14.64 32.52 6.85
C HIS A 868 14.81 31.69 8.12
N LEU A 869 14.17 30.51 8.24
CA LEU A 869 14.34 29.62 9.39
C LEU A 869 15.81 29.23 9.57
N GLN A 870 16.53 28.91 8.49
CA GLN A 870 17.96 28.62 8.51
C GLN A 870 18.77 29.77 9.15
N ILE A 871 18.44 31.02 8.83
CA ILE A 871 19.17 32.18 9.37
C ILE A 871 18.78 32.45 10.83
N VAL A 872 17.53 32.20 11.23
CA VAL A 872 17.11 32.28 12.63
C VAL A 872 17.75 31.16 13.47
N TYR A 873 17.89 29.95 12.91
CA TYR A 873 18.62 28.85 13.53
C TYR A 873 20.13 29.11 13.59
N GLU A 874 20.75 29.65 12.54
CA GLU A 874 22.14 30.10 12.57
C GLU A 874 22.33 31.20 13.63
N PHE A 875 21.42 32.17 13.72
CA PHE A 875 21.44 33.21 14.75
C PHE A 875 21.35 32.62 16.16
N LEU A 876 20.43 31.66 16.40
CA LEU A 876 20.32 30.94 17.66
C LEU A 876 21.61 30.18 17.99
N LEU A 877 22.19 29.49 17.01
CA LEU A 877 23.43 28.74 17.14
C LEU A 877 24.61 29.66 17.51
N ARG A 878 24.77 30.80 16.81
CA ARG A 878 25.81 31.80 17.11
C ARG A 878 25.62 32.46 18.47
N PHE A 879 24.39 32.84 18.81
CA PHE A 879 24.05 33.43 20.11
C PHE A 879 24.32 32.46 21.28
N VAL A 880 23.95 31.19 21.15
CA VAL A 880 24.25 30.17 22.16
C VAL A 880 25.75 29.88 22.20
N ALA A 881 26.46 29.85 21.07
CA ALA A 881 27.90 29.61 21.02
C ALA A 881 28.75 30.75 21.59
N SER A 882 28.39 32.01 21.33
CA SER A 882 29.19 33.22 21.64
C SER A 882 29.66 33.32 23.11
N SER A 883 30.91 33.72 23.32
CA SER A 883 31.50 33.95 24.66
C SER A 883 30.76 35.00 25.47
N GLU A 884 30.16 35.99 24.80
CA GLU A 884 29.56 37.17 25.43
C GLU A 884 28.15 36.93 26.00
N THR A 885 27.56 35.77 25.69
CA THR A 885 26.26 35.31 26.21
C THR A 885 26.43 34.72 27.62
N ASP A 886 26.29 35.55 28.66
CA ASP A 886 26.35 35.12 30.07
C ASP A 886 25.26 34.08 30.39
N ALA A 887 25.70 32.85 30.67
CA ALA A 887 24.83 31.73 31.02
C ALA A 887 24.05 31.92 32.33
N LYS A 888 24.49 32.81 33.24
CA LYS A 888 23.74 33.16 34.47
C LYS A 888 22.53 34.04 34.17
N LEU A 889 22.58 34.83 33.11
CA LEU A 889 21.52 35.74 32.67
C LEU A 889 20.61 35.07 31.64
N ALA A 890 21.17 34.49 30.57
CA ALA A 890 20.40 33.90 29.48
C ALA A 890 19.50 32.71 29.90
N LYS A 891 19.84 31.99 30.98
CA LYS A 891 18.99 30.95 31.59
C LYS A 891 17.64 31.45 32.16
N ARG A 892 17.44 32.77 32.27
CA ARG A 892 16.14 33.37 32.61
C ARG A 892 15.17 33.38 31.42
N TYR A 893 15.69 33.20 30.21
CA TYR A 893 14.99 33.40 28.95
C TYR A 893 14.94 32.15 28.08
N ILE A 894 16.06 31.42 27.96
CA ILE A 894 16.08 30.04 27.47
C ILE A 894 15.65 29.15 28.64
N ASP A 895 14.36 29.15 28.95
CA ASP A 895 13.78 28.44 30.09
C ASP A 895 13.31 27.02 29.70
N HIS A 896 12.62 26.34 30.63
CA HIS A 896 12.05 25.01 30.35
C HIS A 896 10.90 25.04 29.31
N SER A 897 10.17 26.14 29.17
CA SER A 897 9.14 26.31 28.13
C SER A 897 9.75 26.51 26.74
N PHE A 898 10.83 27.29 26.64
CA PHE A 898 11.63 27.44 25.42
C PHE A 898 12.24 26.09 25.00
N VAL A 899 12.80 25.33 25.94
CA VAL A 899 13.42 24.02 25.68
C VAL A 899 12.40 22.95 25.26
N LEU A 900 11.19 22.93 25.82
CA LEU A 900 10.13 22.01 25.35
C LEU A 900 9.73 22.31 23.92
N ARG A 901 9.40 23.56 23.60
CA ARG A 901 8.99 23.93 22.23
C ARG A 901 10.10 23.72 21.20
N LEU A 902 11.37 23.76 21.61
CA LEU A 902 12.51 23.40 20.75
C LEU A 902 12.62 21.89 20.53
N LEU A 903 12.18 21.06 21.48
CA LEU A 903 12.11 19.61 21.35
C LEU A 903 10.91 19.16 20.52
N ASP A 904 9.76 19.83 20.64
CA ASP A 904 8.57 19.54 19.82
C ASP A 904 8.85 19.71 18.32
N LEU A 905 9.73 20.65 17.93
CA LEU A 905 10.13 20.89 16.54
C LEU A 905 10.95 19.74 15.91
N PHE A 906 11.49 18.80 16.69
CA PHE A 906 12.17 17.62 16.12
C PHE A 906 11.21 16.68 15.38
N ASP A 907 9.89 16.79 15.55
CA ASP A 907 8.93 15.98 14.79
C ASP A 907 8.69 16.51 13.36
N SER A 908 9.42 17.56 12.95
CA SER A 908 9.38 18.14 11.60
C SER A 908 9.77 17.10 10.54
N GLU A 909 9.06 17.06 9.42
CA GLU A 909 9.36 16.13 8.32
C GLU A 909 10.66 16.53 7.58
N ASP A 910 11.05 17.81 7.67
CA ASP A 910 12.25 18.35 7.01
C ASP A 910 13.57 17.95 7.70
N PRO A 911 14.48 17.21 7.03
CA PRO A 911 15.76 16.81 7.61
C PRO A 911 16.72 17.98 7.89
N ARG A 912 16.62 19.08 7.14
CA ARG A 912 17.51 20.25 7.26
C ARG A 912 17.29 20.97 8.60
N GLU A 913 16.03 21.05 9.02
CA GLU A 913 15.65 21.62 10.32
C GLU A 913 16.16 20.77 11.47
N ARG A 914 15.96 19.44 11.40
CA ARG A 914 16.37 18.53 12.46
C ARG A 914 17.88 18.57 12.70
N GLU A 915 18.69 18.74 11.65
CA GLU A 915 20.15 18.92 11.75
C GLU A 915 20.56 20.21 12.50
N TYR A 916 19.85 21.31 12.26
CA TYR A 916 20.06 22.57 13.00
C TYR A 916 19.59 22.46 14.46
N LEU A 917 18.40 21.89 14.70
CA LEU A 917 17.87 21.63 16.04
C LEU A 917 18.82 20.75 16.86
N LYS A 918 19.34 19.68 16.26
CA LYS A 918 20.36 18.78 16.82
C LYS A 918 21.57 19.55 17.34
N THR A 919 22.17 20.35 16.47
CA THR A 919 23.36 21.14 16.76
C THR A 919 23.10 22.17 17.86
N ILE A 920 21.96 22.87 17.80
CA ILE A 920 21.58 23.93 18.74
C ILE A 920 21.27 23.34 20.13
N LEU A 921 20.46 22.30 20.21
CA LEU A 921 20.09 21.67 21.48
C LEU A 921 21.32 21.08 22.19
N HIS A 922 22.28 20.50 21.44
CA HIS A 922 23.56 20.08 22.00
C HIS A 922 24.36 21.26 22.57
N ARG A 923 24.45 22.40 21.88
CA ARG A 923 25.11 23.61 22.43
C ARG A 923 24.40 24.16 23.67
N ILE A 924 23.07 24.15 23.69
CA ILE A 924 22.26 24.53 24.86
C ILE A 924 22.56 23.60 26.05
N TYR A 925 22.55 22.29 25.84
CA TYR A 925 22.89 21.29 26.86
C TYR A 925 24.31 21.48 27.41
N GLY A 926 25.27 21.75 26.52
CA GLY A 926 26.65 22.06 26.88
C GLY A 926 26.77 23.27 27.80
N LYS A 927 26.21 24.41 27.38
CA LYS A 927 26.37 25.71 28.07
C LYS A 927 25.50 25.88 29.31
N PHE A 928 24.23 25.48 29.24
CA PHE A 928 23.24 25.72 30.30
C PHE A 928 23.07 24.49 31.21
N MET A 929 24.06 24.27 32.09
CA MET A 929 24.10 23.10 32.98
C MET A 929 22.82 22.84 33.78
N VAL A 930 22.06 23.89 34.12
CA VAL A 930 20.79 23.81 34.85
C VAL A 930 19.68 23.08 34.07
N HIS A 931 19.66 23.14 32.74
CA HIS A 931 18.62 22.47 31.93
C HIS A 931 19.00 21.02 31.56
N ARG A 932 20.22 20.56 31.84
CA ARG A 932 20.66 19.18 31.53
C ARG A 932 19.76 18.07 32.12
N PRO A 933 19.25 18.16 33.37
CA PRO A 933 18.31 17.17 33.88
C PRO A 933 16.96 17.24 33.16
N PHE A 934 16.52 18.44 32.79
CA PHE A 934 15.24 18.69 32.14
C PHE A 934 15.23 18.19 30.68
N ILE A 935 16.25 18.53 29.89
CA ILE A 935 16.42 18.08 28.49
C ILE A 935 16.39 16.54 28.43
N ARG A 936 17.18 15.85 29.29
CA ARG A 936 17.16 14.38 29.35
C ARG A 936 15.79 13.82 29.70
N LYS A 937 15.05 14.45 30.63
CA LYS A 937 13.69 14.03 30.99
C LYS A 937 12.70 14.25 29.84
N ALA A 938 12.81 15.36 29.12
CA ALA A 938 11.92 15.70 28.01
C ALA A 938 12.14 14.77 26.79
N ILE A 939 13.40 14.54 26.38
CA ILE A 939 13.71 13.55 25.33
C ILE A 939 13.22 12.16 25.72
N ASN A 940 13.43 11.75 26.99
CA ASN A 940 12.94 10.47 27.50
C ASN A 940 11.40 10.37 27.45
N ASN A 941 10.67 11.44 27.77
CA ASN A 941 9.21 11.48 27.60
C ASN A 941 8.79 11.33 26.13
N ILE A 942 9.51 11.96 25.19
CA ILE A 942 9.23 11.83 23.75
C ILE A 942 9.50 10.39 23.28
N PHE A 943 10.58 9.76 23.74
CA PHE A 943 10.84 8.34 23.49
C PHE A 943 9.73 7.45 24.07
N PHE A 944 9.24 7.71 25.29
CA PHE A 944 8.09 6.96 25.83
C PHE A 944 6.84 7.11 24.96
N ARG A 945 6.47 8.34 24.56
CA ARG A 945 5.34 8.60 23.65
C ARG A 945 5.51 7.85 22.31
N PHE A 946 6.71 7.89 21.75
CA PHE A 946 7.02 7.20 20.50
C PHE A 946 6.94 5.66 20.60
N ILE A 947 7.49 5.06 21.67
CA ILE A 947 7.53 3.60 21.87
C ILE A 947 6.16 3.01 22.24
N PHE A 948 5.30 3.78 22.92
CA PHE A 948 4.07 3.28 23.53
C PHE A 948 2.75 3.91 23.04
N GLU A 949 2.78 5.09 22.38
CA GLU A 949 1.57 5.81 21.95
C GLU A 949 1.51 6.04 20.43
N THR A 950 2.57 6.55 19.78
CA THR A 950 2.48 7.02 18.38
C THR A 950 3.09 6.11 17.31
N GLU A 951 4.17 5.37 17.60
CA GLU A 951 5.02 4.60 16.65
C GLU A 951 5.56 5.35 15.39
N LYS A 952 5.14 6.60 15.11
CA LYS A 952 5.82 7.59 14.24
C LYS A 952 6.31 8.77 15.10
N HIS A 953 7.53 9.21 14.83
CA HIS A 953 8.10 10.51 15.21
C HIS A 953 9.35 10.73 14.33
N ASN A 954 9.50 11.89 13.70
CA ASN A 954 10.52 12.08 12.67
C ASN A 954 11.95 12.19 13.25
N GLY A 955 12.17 13.04 14.26
CA GLY A 955 13.52 13.36 14.77
C GLY A 955 14.14 12.43 15.83
N ILE A 956 13.84 11.13 15.81
CA ILE A 956 14.37 10.19 16.81
C ILE A 956 15.88 9.97 16.65
N ALA A 957 16.39 9.92 15.41
CA ALA A 957 17.81 9.72 15.12
C ALA A 957 18.67 10.88 15.65
N GLU A 958 18.22 12.11 15.42
CA GLU A 958 18.91 13.34 15.79
C GLU A 958 18.92 13.52 17.31
N MET A 959 17.82 13.17 18.01
CA MET A 959 17.83 13.13 19.48
C MET A 959 18.81 12.09 20.03
N LEU A 960 18.93 10.92 19.39
CA LEU A 960 19.90 9.89 19.78
C LEU A 960 21.35 10.34 19.56
N GLU A 961 21.66 11.02 18.44
CA GLU A 961 23.03 11.51 18.20
C GLU A 961 23.49 12.50 19.30
N ILE A 962 22.60 13.40 19.73
CA ILE A 962 22.84 14.30 20.87
C ILE A 962 23.07 13.49 22.15
N LEU A 963 22.23 12.48 22.40
CA LEU A 963 22.37 11.61 23.55
C LEU A 963 23.68 10.82 23.56
N GLY A 964 24.16 10.33 22.42
CA GLY A 964 25.46 9.65 22.31
C GLY A 964 26.61 10.53 22.81
N SER A 965 26.63 11.80 22.39
CA SER A 965 27.61 12.78 22.90
C SER A 965 27.45 13.06 24.40
N ILE A 966 26.20 13.13 24.89
CA ILE A 966 25.89 13.29 26.32
C ILE A 966 26.35 12.09 27.15
N ILE A 967 26.17 10.86 26.65
CA ILE A 967 26.55 9.60 27.31
C ILE A 967 28.08 9.50 27.39
N ASN A 968 28.79 9.86 26.31
CA ASN A 968 30.24 9.96 26.33
C ASN A 968 30.73 10.95 27.41
N GLY A 969 30.01 12.07 27.57
CA GLY A 969 30.23 13.08 28.61
C GLY A 969 29.79 12.72 30.03
N PHE A 970 29.33 11.49 30.33
CA PHE A 970 28.98 11.09 31.69
C PHE A 970 30.21 10.84 32.57
N ALA A 971 30.18 11.37 33.79
CA ALA A 971 31.16 11.07 34.82
C ALA A 971 31.04 9.62 35.31
N LEU A 972 32.17 9.00 35.62
CA LEU A 972 32.26 7.67 36.21
C LEU A 972 32.41 7.75 37.75
N PRO A 973 31.82 6.81 38.51
CA PRO A 973 30.93 5.74 38.08
C PRO A 973 29.57 6.26 37.59
N LEU A 974 28.94 5.54 36.65
CA LEU A 974 27.64 5.93 36.11
C LEU A 974 26.55 5.96 37.20
N LYS A 975 25.79 7.06 37.23
CA LYS A 975 24.64 7.21 38.13
C LYS A 975 23.52 6.24 37.80
N GLU A 976 22.77 5.80 38.81
CA GLU A 976 21.58 4.96 38.62
C GLU A 976 20.52 5.60 37.72
N GLU A 977 20.37 6.93 37.70
CA GLU A 977 19.51 7.62 36.72
C GLU A 977 19.92 7.38 35.26
N HIS A 978 21.21 7.16 34.97
CA HIS A 978 21.69 6.86 33.62
C HIS A 978 21.42 5.39 33.26
N LYS A 979 21.64 4.47 34.20
CA LYS A 979 21.37 3.03 34.01
C LYS A 979 19.86 2.77 33.83
N LEU A 980 19.02 3.48 34.57
CA LEU A 980 17.57 3.45 34.38
C LEU A 980 17.14 4.04 33.03
N PHE A 981 17.84 5.05 32.51
CA PHE A 981 17.58 5.59 31.17
C PHE A 981 17.91 4.56 30.07
N LEU A 982 19.08 3.90 30.15
CA LEU A 982 19.45 2.79 29.26
C LEU A 982 18.36 1.70 29.24
N VAL A 983 17.97 1.19 30.41
CA VAL A 983 17.04 0.05 30.53
C VAL A 983 15.59 0.40 30.19
N ARG A 984 15.14 1.64 30.44
CA ARG A 984 13.73 2.04 30.25
C ARG A 984 13.45 2.80 28.96
N ALA A 985 14.46 3.40 28.33
CA ALA A 985 14.29 4.23 27.14
C ALA A 985 15.05 3.68 25.93
N LEU A 986 16.38 3.59 26.01
CA LEU A 986 17.21 3.20 24.86
C LEU A 986 16.99 1.75 24.46
N ILE A 987 17.07 0.79 25.39
CA ILE A 987 16.83 -0.62 25.05
C ILE A 987 15.40 -0.81 24.49
N PRO A 988 14.32 -0.21 25.06
CA PRO A 988 12.99 -0.27 24.45
C PRO A 988 12.78 0.46 23.09
N LEU A 989 13.68 1.35 22.65
CA LEU A 989 13.64 1.90 21.26
C LEU A 989 13.88 0.83 20.18
N HIS A 990 14.30 -0.37 20.59
CA HIS A 990 14.33 -1.56 19.75
C HIS A 990 12.94 -2.14 19.41
N LYS A 991 11.86 -1.70 20.09
CA LYS A 991 10.49 -2.19 19.84
C LYS A 991 9.91 -1.74 18.48
N PRO A 992 9.85 -0.44 18.12
CA PRO A 992 9.08 0.02 16.95
C PRO A 992 9.56 -0.53 15.61
N LYS A 993 8.70 -0.43 14.58
CA LYS A 993 8.93 -1.00 13.24
C LYS A 993 9.92 -0.16 12.42
N CYS A 994 9.82 1.16 12.51
CA CYS A 994 10.61 2.17 11.78
C CYS A 994 12.08 2.32 12.25
N ILE A 995 12.61 1.36 13.01
CA ILE A 995 13.96 1.40 13.61
C ILE A 995 15.08 1.69 12.61
N ALA A 996 14.94 1.26 11.35
CA ALA A 996 15.92 1.51 10.29
C ALA A 996 16.25 3.01 10.09
N MET A 997 15.34 3.93 10.48
CA MET A 997 15.55 5.37 10.39
C MET A 997 16.51 5.93 11.46
N TYR A 998 16.75 5.21 12.56
CA TYR A 998 17.51 5.70 13.72
C TYR A 998 18.44 4.66 14.38
N HIS A 999 18.56 3.46 13.80
CA HIS A 999 19.32 2.34 14.37
C HIS A 999 20.80 2.67 14.61
N GLN A 1000 21.46 3.35 13.67
CA GLN A 1000 22.89 3.65 13.78
C GLN A 1000 23.20 4.54 14.99
N GLN A 1001 22.34 5.54 15.25
CA GLN A 1001 22.45 6.45 16.39
C GLN A 1001 22.06 5.75 17.70
N LEU A 1002 21.17 4.74 17.64
CA LEU A 1002 20.82 3.90 18.79
C LEU A 1002 21.98 2.99 19.20
N SER A 1003 22.56 2.23 18.26
CA SER A 1003 23.74 1.37 18.49
C SER A 1003 24.88 2.17 19.11
N TYR A 1004 25.21 3.33 18.54
CA TYR A 1004 26.23 4.22 19.10
C TYR A 1004 25.96 4.62 20.56
N CYS A 1005 24.71 4.92 20.93
CA CYS A 1005 24.34 5.22 22.31
C CYS A 1005 24.49 4.01 23.25
N ILE A 1006 24.16 2.81 22.75
CA ILE A 1006 24.20 1.55 23.51
C ILE A 1006 25.66 1.12 23.75
N VAL A 1007 26.50 1.14 22.72
CA VAL A 1007 27.94 0.84 22.80
C VAL A 1007 28.64 1.81 23.75
N GLN A 1008 28.37 3.12 23.63
CA GLN A 1008 28.88 4.13 24.57
C GLN A 1008 28.51 3.85 26.04
N PHE A 1009 27.37 3.22 26.33
CA PHE A 1009 27.04 2.82 27.70
C PHE A 1009 27.92 1.66 28.20
N VAL A 1010 28.24 0.70 27.32
CA VAL A 1010 29.08 -0.47 27.65
C VAL A 1010 30.55 -0.09 27.81
N GLU A 1011 31.08 0.81 26.97
CA GLU A 1011 32.43 1.38 27.13
C GLU A 1011 32.64 2.07 28.49
N LYS A 1012 31.59 2.72 29.02
CA LYS A 1012 31.65 3.49 30.29
C LYS A 1012 31.49 2.61 31.54
N ASP A 1013 30.71 1.53 31.47
CA ASP A 1013 30.55 0.56 32.56
C ASP A 1013 30.29 -0.82 31.94
N CYS A 1014 31.36 -1.61 31.76
CA CYS A 1014 31.34 -2.91 31.09
C CYS A 1014 30.34 -3.90 31.69
N LYS A 1015 29.94 -3.72 32.95
CA LYS A 1015 28.92 -4.52 33.65
C LYS A 1015 27.51 -4.35 33.05
N LEU A 1016 27.30 -3.31 32.25
CA LEU A 1016 26.07 -3.11 31.50
C LEU A 1016 25.95 -4.01 30.27
N ALA A 1017 27.04 -4.63 29.79
CA ALA A 1017 27.02 -5.53 28.63
C ALA A 1017 25.99 -6.66 28.77
N ASP A 1018 25.94 -7.35 29.91
CA ASP A 1018 24.96 -8.40 30.19
C ASP A 1018 23.51 -7.86 30.14
N THR A 1019 23.29 -6.64 30.63
CA THR A 1019 21.98 -5.98 30.63
C THR A 1019 21.56 -5.54 29.23
N VAL A 1020 22.49 -5.00 28.44
CA VAL A 1020 22.28 -4.62 27.03
C VAL A 1020 21.97 -5.86 26.18
N ILE A 1021 22.80 -6.89 26.25
CA ILE A 1021 22.65 -8.11 25.45
C ILE A 1021 21.34 -8.82 25.79
N ARG A 1022 20.98 -8.95 27.08
CA ARG A 1022 19.64 -9.45 27.47
C ARG A 1022 18.50 -8.54 27.00
N GLY A 1023 18.75 -7.24 26.89
CA GLY A 1023 17.82 -6.25 26.34
C GLY A 1023 17.54 -6.46 24.85
N LEU A 1024 18.60 -6.58 24.04
CA LEU A 1024 18.51 -6.88 22.60
C LEU A 1024 17.83 -8.23 22.36
N LEU A 1025 18.22 -9.27 23.12
CA LEU A 1025 17.59 -10.59 23.07
C LEU A 1025 16.10 -10.56 23.47
N LYS A 1026 15.69 -9.68 24.39
CA LYS A 1026 14.28 -9.52 24.79
C LYS A 1026 13.43 -8.89 23.69
N TYR A 1027 14.00 -7.99 22.88
CA TYR A 1027 13.31 -7.30 21.78
C TYR A 1027 13.69 -7.84 20.40
N TRP A 1028 14.31 -9.03 20.33
CA TRP A 1028 14.82 -9.61 19.09
C TRP A 1028 13.68 -9.81 18.06
N PRO A 1029 13.86 -9.44 16.78
CA PRO A 1029 12.82 -9.55 15.78
C PRO A 1029 12.50 -11.02 15.46
N ILE A 1030 11.20 -11.36 15.43
CA ILE A 1030 10.73 -12.72 15.13
C ILE A 1030 10.16 -12.84 13.70
N THR A 1031 9.87 -11.70 13.04
CA THR A 1031 9.14 -11.66 11.76
C THR A 1031 9.64 -10.61 10.76
N ASN A 1032 10.79 -9.98 10.99
CA ASN A 1032 11.40 -8.99 10.09
C ASN A 1032 12.91 -9.25 10.03
N THR A 1033 13.37 -9.79 8.90
CA THR A 1033 14.76 -10.23 8.69
C THR A 1033 15.71 -9.03 8.50
N SER A 1034 15.25 -7.95 7.90
CA SER A 1034 15.98 -6.68 7.77
C SER A 1034 16.43 -6.15 9.14
N LYS A 1035 15.54 -6.24 10.13
CA LYS A 1035 15.76 -5.82 11.51
C LYS A 1035 16.64 -6.81 12.28
N GLU A 1036 16.58 -8.11 11.98
CA GLU A 1036 17.56 -9.07 12.53
C GLU A 1036 18.99 -8.77 12.04
N VAL A 1037 19.17 -8.40 10.77
CA VAL A 1037 20.50 -8.00 10.24
C VAL A 1037 21.02 -6.74 10.95
N LEU A 1038 20.13 -5.77 11.24
CA LEU A 1038 20.47 -4.58 12.03
C LEU A 1038 20.90 -4.97 13.47
N PHE A 1039 20.11 -5.78 14.18
CA PHE A 1039 20.44 -6.24 15.54
C PHE A 1039 21.74 -7.05 15.59
N LEU A 1040 22.05 -7.85 14.55
CA LEU A 1040 23.34 -8.55 14.45
C LEU A 1040 24.52 -7.59 14.26
N GLY A 1041 24.29 -6.40 13.69
CA GLY A 1041 25.29 -5.33 13.62
C GLY A 1041 25.54 -4.68 14.98
N GLU A 1042 24.50 -4.19 15.66
CA GLU A 1042 24.62 -3.60 17.01
C GLU A 1042 25.19 -4.61 18.03
N LEU A 1043 24.86 -5.89 17.87
CA LEU A 1043 25.42 -6.97 18.68
C LEU A 1043 26.93 -7.15 18.46
N GLU A 1044 27.45 -6.96 17.24
CA GLU A 1044 28.89 -7.03 16.97
C GLU A 1044 29.61 -5.88 17.70
N GLU A 1045 29.17 -4.64 17.50
CA GLU A 1045 29.73 -3.44 18.14
C GLU A 1045 29.67 -3.55 19.68
N THR A 1046 28.56 -4.08 20.22
CA THR A 1046 28.37 -4.32 21.65
C THR A 1046 29.32 -5.39 22.19
N LEU A 1047 29.59 -6.45 21.43
CA LEU A 1047 30.50 -7.54 21.84
C LEU A 1047 31.97 -7.13 21.78
N GLU A 1048 32.36 -6.26 20.83
CA GLU A 1048 33.70 -5.68 20.78
C GLU A 1048 34.00 -4.84 22.04
N ALA A 1049 33.02 -4.07 22.53
CA ALA A 1049 33.11 -3.35 23.80
C ALA A 1049 33.01 -4.24 25.07
N THR A 1050 32.73 -5.54 24.95
CA THR A 1050 32.45 -6.43 26.09
C THR A 1050 33.71 -7.11 26.64
N GLN A 1051 33.83 -7.14 27.97
CA GLN A 1051 34.93 -7.83 28.69
C GLN A 1051 34.60 -9.32 28.97
N PRO A 1052 35.61 -10.22 29.00
CA PRO A 1052 35.40 -11.68 29.13
C PRO A 1052 34.53 -12.11 30.32
N ALA A 1053 34.69 -11.47 31.48
CA ALA A 1053 33.95 -11.81 32.70
C ALA A 1053 32.45 -11.46 32.65
N GLU A 1054 32.07 -10.51 31.80
CA GLU A 1054 30.67 -10.12 31.58
C GLU A 1054 30.07 -10.90 30.41
N PHE A 1055 30.85 -11.15 29.35
CA PHE A 1055 30.51 -12.09 28.28
C PHE A 1055 30.10 -13.47 28.81
N GLN A 1056 30.82 -14.01 29.81
CA GLN A 1056 30.49 -15.28 30.45
C GLN A 1056 29.10 -15.33 31.11
N ARG A 1057 28.48 -14.19 31.45
CA ARG A 1057 27.12 -14.14 32.01
C ARG A 1057 26.05 -14.25 30.93
N CYS A 1058 26.27 -13.63 29.77
CA CYS A 1058 25.31 -13.57 28.68
C CYS A 1058 25.53 -14.61 27.57
N MET A 1059 26.69 -15.26 27.48
CA MET A 1059 27.06 -16.17 26.37
C MET A 1059 26.03 -17.30 26.11
N VAL A 1060 25.42 -17.89 27.13
CA VAL A 1060 24.48 -19.01 26.93
C VAL A 1060 23.16 -18.57 26.24
N PRO A 1061 22.40 -17.57 26.73
CA PRO A 1061 21.24 -17.08 26.00
C PRO A 1061 21.62 -16.40 24.68
N LEU A 1062 22.77 -15.71 24.62
CA LEU A 1062 23.29 -15.09 23.40
C LEU A 1062 23.54 -16.11 22.28
N PHE A 1063 24.35 -17.13 22.53
CA PHE A 1063 24.71 -18.10 21.48
C PHE A 1063 23.58 -19.04 21.12
N ARG A 1064 22.51 -19.14 21.94
CA ARG A 1064 21.24 -19.76 21.51
C ARG A 1064 20.54 -18.93 20.44
N GLN A 1065 20.52 -17.60 20.57
CA GLN A 1065 19.97 -16.72 19.53
C GLN A 1065 20.88 -16.69 18.30
N ILE A 1066 22.21 -16.59 18.47
CA ILE A 1066 23.15 -16.69 17.33
C ILE A 1066 22.98 -18.05 16.63
N ALA A 1067 22.84 -19.18 17.34
CA ALA A 1067 22.54 -20.48 16.72
C ALA A 1067 21.21 -20.48 15.93
N SER A 1068 20.21 -19.72 16.37
CA SER A 1068 18.96 -19.52 15.62
C SER A 1068 19.16 -18.67 14.37
N CYS A 1069 19.91 -17.57 14.46
CA CYS A 1069 20.22 -16.69 13.32
C CYS A 1069 21.13 -17.38 12.29
N LEU A 1070 22.12 -18.16 12.75
CA LEU A 1070 22.92 -19.07 11.91
C LEU A 1070 22.01 -20.07 11.18
N SER A 1071 21.02 -20.64 11.88
CA SER A 1071 20.04 -21.59 11.31
C SER A 1071 18.94 -20.91 10.48
N SER A 1072 18.99 -19.59 10.25
CA SER A 1072 17.95 -18.86 9.51
C SER A 1072 17.92 -19.27 8.03
N SER A 1073 16.73 -19.34 7.46
CA SER A 1073 16.55 -19.55 6.01
C SER A 1073 16.97 -18.34 5.18
N HIS A 1074 16.92 -17.14 5.76
CA HIS A 1074 17.19 -15.89 5.08
C HIS A 1074 18.70 -15.61 5.05
N PHE A 1075 19.33 -15.76 3.89
CA PHE A 1075 20.80 -15.82 3.81
C PHE A 1075 21.51 -14.64 4.47
N GLN A 1076 21.01 -13.41 4.36
CA GLN A 1076 21.65 -12.22 4.95
C GLN A 1076 21.72 -12.28 6.49
N VAL A 1077 20.80 -12.98 7.15
CA VAL A 1077 20.80 -13.15 8.62
C VAL A 1077 21.86 -14.19 9.02
N ALA A 1078 21.88 -15.35 8.34
CA ALA A 1078 22.87 -16.40 8.58
C ALA A 1078 24.30 -15.96 8.21
N GLU A 1079 24.44 -15.20 7.11
CA GLU A 1079 25.68 -14.57 6.66
C GLU A 1079 26.17 -13.55 7.67
N ARG A 1080 25.35 -12.57 8.07
CA ARG A 1080 25.74 -11.55 9.07
C ARG A 1080 26.10 -12.16 10.43
N ALA A 1081 25.44 -13.24 10.83
CA ALA A 1081 25.76 -14.00 12.05
C ALA A 1081 27.08 -14.77 11.94
N LEU A 1082 27.44 -15.31 10.76
CA LEU A 1082 28.75 -15.92 10.53
C LEU A 1082 29.89 -14.89 10.47
N PHE A 1083 29.62 -13.67 9.98
CA PHE A 1083 30.59 -12.58 9.94
C PHE A 1083 31.12 -12.16 11.34
N LEU A 1084 30.43 -12.50 12.44
CA LEU A 1084 30.92 -12.29 13.81
C LEU A 1084 32.26 -12.98 14.09
N TRP A 1085 32.63 -14.02 13.34
CA TRP A 1085 33.93 -14.70 13.44
C TRP A 1085 35.07 -14.01 12.68
N ASN A 1086 34.79 -12.96 11.91
CA ASN A 1086 35.82 -12.15 11.25
C ASN A 1086 36.36 -11.02 12.16
N ASN A 1087 35.77 -10.83 13.34
CA ASN A 1087 36.19 -9.86 14.32
C ASN A 1087 37.10 -10.54 15.37
N ASP A 1088 38.41 -10.22 15.35
CA ASP A 1088 39.42 -10.89 16.18
C ASP A 1088 39.07 -10.92 17.68
N HIS A 1089 38.44 -9.87 18.22
CA HIS A 1089 38.09 -9.82 19.65
C HIS A 1089 36.95 -10.79 19.97
N ILE A 1090 35.89 -10.78 19.16
CA ILE A 1090 34.73 -11.68 19.32
C ILE A 1090 35.16 -13.13 19.09
N GLU A 1091 36.01 -13.38 18.09
CA GLU A 1091 36.56 -14.70 17.82
C GLU A 1091 37.38 -15.21 19.02
N ASN A 1092 38.21 -14.36 19.65
CA ASN A 1092 38.97 -14.73 20.85
C ASN A 1092 38.05 -15.02 22.07
N LEU A 1093 37.03 -14.18 22.33
CA LEU A 1093 36.02 -14.45 23.36
C LEU A 1093 35.33 -15.81 23.16
N ILE A 1094 35.06 -16.17 21.90
CA ILE A 1094 34.48 -17.47 21.52
C ILE A 1094 35.50 -18.62 21.73
N LYS A 1095 36.77 -18.43 21.35
CA LYS A 1095 37.86 -19.42 21.50
C LYS A 1095 38.14 -19.77 22.97
N GLU A 1096 38.11 -18.79 23.86
CA GLU A 1096 38.25 -19.00 25.31
C GLU A 1096 37.08 -19.81 25.88
N ASN A 1097 35.84 -19.47 25.49
CA ASN A 1097 34.62 -20.03 26.07
C ASN A 1097 34.02 -21.21 25.26
N ARG A 1098 34.81 -21.76 24.32
CA ARG A 1098 34.39 -22.81 23.36
C ARG A 1098 33.74 -24.04 23.98
N ARG A 1099 34.14 -24.46 25.19
CA ARG A 1099 33.54 -25.60 25.90
C ARG A 1099 32.05 -25.42 26.23
N VAL A 1100 31.57 -24.18 26.27
CA VAL A 1100 30.14 -23.85 26.44
C VAL A 1100 29.51 -23.43 25.12
N ILE A 1101 30.23 -22.67 24.29
CA ILE A 1101 29.68 -22.10 23.05
C ILE A 1101 29.56 -23.15 21.94
N LEU A 1102 30.59 -23.98 21.72
CA LEU A 1102 30.59 -24.95 20.62
C LEU A 1102 29.40 -25.92 20.71
N PRO A 1103 29.07 -26.56 21.85
CA PRO A 1103 27.88 -27.41 21.96
C PRO A 1103 26.54 -26.70 21.65
N ILE A 1104 26.46 -25.36 21.73
CA ILE A 1104 25.25 -24.59 21.43
C ILE A 1104 25.13 -24.31 19.92
N ILE A 1105 26.23 -23.93 19.25
CA ILE A 1105 26.22 -23.58 17.81
C ILE A 1105 26.49 -24.77 16.90
N PHE A 1106 27.16 -25.83 17.37
CA PHE A 1106 27.52 -27.00 16.56
C PHE A 1106 26.31 -27.62 15.83
N PRO A 1107 25.11 -27.76 16.46
CA PRO A 1107 23.91 -28.21 15.76
C PRO A 1107 23.44 -27.29 14.63
N ALA A 1108 23.73 -25.98 14.70
CA ALA A 1108 23.44 -25.03 13.63
C ALA A 1108 24.49 -25.11 12.51
N LEU A 1109 25.77 -25.17 12.87
CA LEU A 1109 26.88 -25.31 11.91
C LEU A 1109 26.74 -26.60 11.08
N GLU A 1110 26.50 -27.76 11.70
CA GLU A 1110 26.28 -29.02 10.99
C GLU A 1110 25.04 -28.97 10.07
N LYS A 1111 23.93 -28.40 10.54
CA LYS A 1111 22.72 -28.23 9.71
C LYS A 1111 23.00 -27.32 8.50
N ASN A 1112 23.78 -26.25 8.68
CA ASN A 1112 24.14 -25.33 7.60
C ASN A 1112 25.08 -25.97 6.58
N THR A 1113 26.16 -26.59 7.03
CA THR A 1113 27.12 -27.34 6.19
C THR A 1113 26.39 -28.36 5.31
N ARG A 1114 25.43 -29.10 5.88
CA ARG A 1114 24.63 -30.10 5.16
C ARG A 1114 23.57 -29.47 4.23
N ASN A 1115 22.80 -28.48 4.70
CA ASN A 1115 21.50 -28.12 4.12
C ASN A 1115 21.26 -26.63 3.77
N HIS A 1116 22.10 -25.67 4.20
CA HIS A 1116 21.84 -24.26 3.88
C HIS A 1116 21.91 -24.03 2.36
N TRP A 1117 20.98 -23.27 1.77
CA TRP A 1117 20.88 -23.18 0.31
C TRP A 1117 21.93 -22.25 -0.32
N ASN A 1118 22.29 -21.15 0.36
CA ASN A 1118 23.26 -20.17 -0.12
C ASN A 1118 24.71 -20.68 0.04
N GLN A 1119 25.51 -20.60 -1.03
CA GLN A 1119 26.89 -21.09 -1.08
C GLN A 1119 27.90 -20.23 -0.30
N ALA A 1120 27.70 -18.91 -0.18
CA ALA A 1120 28.56 -18.05 0.64
C ALA A 1120 28.42 -18.41 2.13
N VAL A 1121 27.17 -18.56 2.60
CA VAL A 1121 26.86 -19.03 3.96
C VAL A 1121 27.45 -20.42 4.22
N LYS A 1122 27.41 -21.35 3.25
CA LYS A 1122 28.13 -22.64 3.38
C LYS A 1122 29.63 -22.45 3.57
N SER A 1123 30.29 -21.67 2.71
CA SER A 1123 31.74 -21.44 2.78
C SER A 1123 32.15 -20.79 4.11
N LEU A 1124 31.41 -19.77 4.56
CA LEU A 1124 31.62 -19.15 5.87
C LEU A 1124 31.39 -20.13 7.02
N THR A 1125 30.36 -20.99 6.93
CA THR A 1125 30.12 -22.05 7.93
C THR A 1125 31.27 -23.06 7.97
N TYR A 1126 31.83 -23.45 6.83
CA TYR A 1126 33.04 -24.29 6.78
C TYR A 1126 34.24 -23.61 7.45
N ASN A 1127 34.46 -22.31 7.24
CA ASN A 1127 35.55 -21.58 7.90
C ASN A 1127 35.39 -21.60 9.42
N VAL A 1128 34.21 -21.26 9.95
CA VAL A 1128 33.90 -21.32 11.39
C VAL A 1128 34.05 -22.74 11.95
N ARG A 1129 33.58 -23.75 11.22
CA ARG A 1129 33.72 -25.18 11.59
C ARG A 1129 35.19 -25.61 11.66
N ASN A 1130 36.02 -25.16 10.73
CA ASN A 1130 37.45 -25.45 10.73
C ASN A 1130 38.18 -24.79 11.91
N ILE A 1131 37.86 -23.53 12.24
CA ILE A 1131 38.45 -22.82 13.40
C ILE A 1131 38.28 -23.64 14.69
N PHE A 1132 37.10 -24.22 14.94
CA PHE A 1132 36.91 -25.10 16.10
C PHE A 1132 37.58 -26.47 15.95
N SER A 1133 37.53 -27.07 14.76
CA SER A 1133 38.12 -28.38 14.48
C SER A 1133 39.65 -28.41 14.60
N GLU A 1134 40.33 -27.29 14.35
CA GLU A 1134 41.78 -27.16 14.53
C GLU A 1134 42.17 -26.77 15.97
N LEU A 1135 41.27 -26.13 16.72
CA LEU A 1135 41.52 -25.60 18.07
C LEU A 1135 41.30 -26.61 19.19
N ASP A 1136 40.28 -27.46 19.09
CA ASP A 1136 39.92 -28.44 20.13
C ASP A 1136 39.28 -29.70 19.49
N PRO A 1137 40.07 -30.57 18.84
CA PRO A 1137 39.55 -31.70 18.07
C PRO A 1137 38.74 -32.69 18.91
N ASP A 1138 39.14 -32.93 20.15
CA ASP A 1138 38.47 -33.86 21.07
C ASP A 1138 37.05 -33.38 21.42
N LEU A 1139 36.92 -32.08 21.75
CA LEU A 1139 35.62 -31.45 22.00
C LEU A 1139 34.75 -31.40 20.73
N PHE A 1140 35.37 -31.23 19.56
CA PHE A 1140 34.67 -31.21 18.28
C PHE A 1140 34.04 -32.59 17.97
N GLU A 1141 34.78 -33.67 18.19
CA GLU A 1141 34.27 -35.04 18.00
C GLU A 1141 33.21 -35.42 19.05
N GLU A 1142 33.37 -34.99 20.32
CA GLU A 1142 32.33 -35.14 21.35
C GLU A 1142 31.01 -34.46 20.92
N CYS A 1143 31.10 -33.23 20.39
CA CYS A 1143 29.95 -32.52 19.84
C CYS A 1143 29.35 -33.24 18.62
N LEU A 1144 30.18 -33.84 17.77
CA LEU A 1144 29.74 -34.59 16.58
C LEU A 1144 29.00 -35.87 16.94
N GLN A 1145 29.51 -36.67 17.89
CA GLN A 1145 28.82 -37.86 18.39
C GLN A 1145 27.49 -37.46 19.04
N LYS A 1146 27.51 -36.48 19.95
CA LYS A 1146 26.31 -36.02 20.66
C LYS A 1146 25.23 -35.52 19.72
N PHE A 1147 25.61 -34.78 18.67
CA PHE A 1147 24.67 -34.34 17.63
C PHE A 1147 24.01 -35.52 16.90
N GLN A 1148 24.75 -36.59 16.60
CA GLN A 1148 24.19 -37.80 15.98
C GLN A 1148 23.23 -38.53 16.92
N GLU A 1149 23.58 -38.65 18.21
CA GLU A 1149 22.69 -39.25 19.21
C GLU A 1149 21.40 -38.44 19.40
N ASP A 1150 21.49 -37.11 19.43
CA ASP A 1150 20.34 -36.23 19.61
C ASP A 1150 19.48 -36.13 18.33
N GLU A 1151 20.06 -36.28 17.13
CA GLU A 1151 19.31 -36.48 15.87
C GLU A 1151 18.52 -37.82 15.92
N ALA A 1152 19.14 -38.91 16.39
CA ALA A 1152 18.49 -40.21 16.54
C ALA A 1152 17.37 -40.22 17.60
N LYS A 1153 17.61 -39.65 18.79
CA LYS A 1153 16.58 -39.46 19.84
C LYS A 1153 15.43 -38.58 19.33
N GLY A 1154 15.72 -37.58 18.50
CA GLY A 1154 14.73 -36.74 17.84
C GLY A 1154 13.79 -37.51 16.92
N GLU A 1155 14.31 -38.41 16.07
CA GLU A 1155 13.48 -39.28 15.22
C GLU A 1155 12.66 -40.28 16.05
N GLU A 1156 13.18 -40.78 17.18
CA GLU A 1156 12.44 -41.65 18.10
C GLU A 1156 11.26 -40.91 18.78
N ILE A 1157 11.48 -39.68 19.24
CA ILE A 1157 10.43 -38.84 19.87
C ILE A 1157 9.33 -38.50 18.86
N LEU A 1158 9.69 -38.17 17.61
CA LEU A 1158 8.71 -37.95 16.55
C LEU A 1158 7.88 -39.22 16.28
N SER A 1159 8.53 -40.39 16.16
CA SER A 1159 7.85 -41.68 15.99
C SER A 1159 6.87 -41.99 17.13
N LYS A 1160 7.26 -41.71 18.38
CA LYS A 1160 6.38 -41.85 19.55
C LYS A 1160 5.20 -40.87 19.52
N ARG A 1161 5.42 -39.63 19.08
CA ARG A 1161 4.38 -38.59 19.00
C ARG A 1161 3.35 -38.92 17.91
N ASP A 1162 3.80 -39.33 16.73
CA ASP A 1162 2.93 -39.78 15.63
C ASP A 1162 2.12 -41.02 16.02
N SER A 1163 2.73 -41.96 16.76
CA SER A 1163 2.03 -43.13 17.30
C SER A 1163 1.00 -42.77 18.38
N THR A 1164 1.27 -41.74 19.18
CA THR A 1164 0.35 -41.22 20.19
C THR A 1164 -0.84 -40.51 19.54
N TRP A 1165 -0.61 -39.71 18.49
CA TRP A 1165 -1.68 -39.06 17.73
C TRP A 1165 -2.59 -40.08 17.05
N LYS A 1166 -2.04 -41.08 16.36
CA LYS A 1166 -2.85 -42.17 15.76
C LYS A 1166 -3.73 -42.88 16.78
N ARG A 1167 -3.20 -43.17 17.97
CA ARG A 1167 -3.99 -43.77 19.06
C ARG A 1167 -5.12 -42.84 19.56
N LEU A 1168 -4.91 -41.52 19.55
CA LEU A 1168 -5.97 -40.54 19.87
C LEU A 1168 -7.04 -40.49 18.77
N GLU A 1169 -6.64 -40.50 17.49
CA GLU A 1169 -7.55 -40.59 16.34
C GLU A 1169 -8.37 -41.89 16.37
N GLU A 1170 -7.74 -43.03 16.65
CA GLU A 1170 -8.40 -44.35 16.76
C GLU A 1170 -9.40 -44.39 17.94
N MET A 1171 -9.08 -43.80 19.09
CA MET A 1171 -10.01 -43.70 20.22
C MET A 1171 -11.18 -42.75 19.93
N ALA A 1172 -10.93 -41.64 19.22
CA ALA A 1172 -12.00 -40.73 18.79
C ALA A 1172 -12.93 -41.41 17.77
N ALA A 1173 -12.38 -42.05 16.74
CA ALA A 1173 -13.14 -42.74 15.70
C ALA A 1173 -13.97 -43.91 16.24
N SER A 1174 -13.41 -44.70 17.17
CA SER A 1174 -14.11 -45.86 17.75
C SER A 1174 -15.26 -45.46 18.70
N LYS A 1175 -15.14 -44.36 19.46
CA LYS A 1175 -16.22 -43.85 20.33
C LYS A 1175 -17.22 -42.92 19.65
N ALA A 1176 -16.89 -42.33 18.49
CA ALA A 1176 -17.86 -41.62 17.65
C ALA A 1176 -19.03 -42.52 17.20
N ALA A 1177 -18.83 -43.84 17.17
CA ALA A 1177 -19.88 -44.83 16.91
C ALA A 1177 -20.82 -45.11 18.10
N SER A 1178 -20.54 -44.61 19.31
CA SER A 1178 -21.27 -44.97 20.54
C SER A 1178 -21.87 -43.80 21.35
N ASN A 1179 -21.74 -42.55 20.89
CA ASN A 1179 -22.38 -41.35 21.47
C ASN A 1179 -22.16 -41.12 22.99
N GLU A 1180 -21.01 -41.54 23.55
CA GLU A 1180 -20.61 -41.19 24.93
C GLU A 1180 -19.67 -39.98 24.97
N ALA A 1181 -19.84 -39.11 25.97
CA ALA A 1181 -18.98 -37.95 26.18
C ALA A 1181 -17.60 -38.34 26.76
N VAL A 1182 -16.53 -37.69 26.27
CA VAL A 1182 -15.15 -38.01 26.67
C VAL A 1182 -14.70 -37.14 27.85
N LEU A 1183 -14.54 -37.77 29.02
CA LEU A 1183 -13.78 -37.22 30.14
C LEU A 1183 -12.36 -37.82 30.15
N VAL A 1184 -11.35 -37.00 29.88
CA VAL A 1184 -9.93 -37.43 29.91
C VAL A 1184 -9.37 -37.27 31.33
N SER A 1185 -9.05 -38.39 31.98
CA SER A 1185 -8.38 -38.40 33.28
C SER A 1185 -6.87 -38.12 33.13
N ARG A 1186 -6.34 -37.16 33.90
CA ARG A 1186 -4.91 -36.79 33.91
C ARG A 1186 -4.03 -37.83 34.63
N THR A 1187 -3.88 -39.04 34.07
CA THR A 1187 -2.94 -40.06 34.59
C THR A 1187 -2.31 -40.92 33.48
N THR A 1188 -1.32 -40.36 32.79
CA THR A 1188 0.02 -40.97 32.53
C THR A 1188 0.87 -39.94 31.80
N SER A 1189 1.94 -39.50 32.48
CA SER A 1189 3.03 -38.67 31.92
C SER A 1189 4.13 -39.56 31.35
#